data_AF-A0A3Q3AUX9-F1
#
_entry.id   AF-A0A3Q3AUX9-F1
#
_cell.length_a   1.000
_cell.length_b   1.000
_cell.length_c   1.000
_cell.angle_alpha   90.00
_cell.angle_beta   90.00
_cell.angle_gamma   90.00
#
_symmetry.space_group_name_H-M   'P 1'
#
loop_
_entity.id
_entity.type
_entity.pdbx_description
1 polymer ?
#
loop_
_entity_poly.entity_id
_entity_poly.type
_entity_poly.pdbx_seq_one_letter_code
_entity_poly.pdbx_strand_id
1 'polypeptide(L)'
;MLNNLTDTEEGDGGAQSQGDSNPKESSPFINSSDAAAEKSQQYDGKNMALFEEEMDTRPMVSSLLSSLANYSNLPQGSKEHEEAENNEAESARKKPVKAPQLGTLMGVYMPCIQNIFGVILFLRMTWLVGIGGVIGTFIIVFMCCSTTMLTAISMSAIATNGVVPAGGSYYMISRSLGPEFGGAVGICFYLGTTYAGAMYILGAIELLLIYIVPKAAIFPLEGLEGAEAEAALLNNMRVYGTILLTSMATVVFVGVKYVNKLALVFLACVILSILAVYAGVVKTAVEPPDFPVCILGNRTLVWKNFDICAKTVETANGTVTTQLWHMFCDSPFLNATCDKYFATNNVTQIQGIPGITSGVLSDNLFGNYYEKGDLISKERVESVEDSDDPVTSANRYVLADITSFFTLLVGIYFPSVTGIMAGSNRSGDLRDAQKSIPIGTIAAITTTSFVYMSSVFLFGACIEGVVLRDKFGEGVHGNLVIGTLAWPSPWVIVIGSFFSTCGAGLQSLTGAPRLLQAIAKDGIVPALRIFGHGKANGEPTWSLLLTAFICESGILIASLDSVAPILSMFFLMCYMFVNLACAVQTLLRTPNWRPRFKFYHWALSFLGMSLCLTLMFLCSWYYAIVAMGIAGSIYKYIEFAGAEKEWGDGIRGLSLSAARYALMRLEEGPPHTKNWRPQLLVLVSTDAEQNVEQPRLLSLTNQLKAGKGLTIVGTALAGTYLANHEQAQRAEQALRKLMETEKVKGFCQVTVSSNLHDATSHLLQASGLGGLKHNAVLVSWPRNWKQADDHQIWRNFIELVRETTVARLALLVPKNISAFPSNSERFTEGHIDVWWIVHDGGMLMLLPFLLRQHKVWRKCKMRIFTVAQLDDNSIQMKKDLTTFLYHLRIDAMVEVVEMHDSDISAYTYEKTLVMEQRSQMLKQINLSKNEREREIQSITDSSRGSIRRKNPAAVTTQLSVTEDPPAASKEEKPEEEVQLIHDNTTPASPATPATPLTPGEEAQSPGEQIQRTWTEKCDGEPAKPPGAATPEDIKDIFNMKPEWENLNQSNVRRMHTALRLNEVILKKSSEAKLVLLNMPGAPRNRTGDENYMEFLEVLTEGLNRVLLVRGGGREVITIYS
;
A
#
# COMPACT_ATOMS: atom_id res chain seq x y z
N MET A 1 -19.03 47.38 15.90
CA MET A 1 -19.93 48.56 16.01
C MET A 1 -21.27 48.19 15.41
N LEU A 2 -22.32 48.68 16.06
CA LEU A 2 -23.74 48.39 15.88
C LEU A 2 -24.29 48.57 14.46
N ASN A 3 -25.39 47.83 14.19
CA ASN A 3 -26.64 48.26 13.52
C ASN A 3 -26.57 48.78 12.07
N ASN A 4 -27.61 48.82 11.27
CA ASN A 4 -28.94 48.22 11.10
C ASN A 4 -29.33 48.66 9.67
N LEU A 5 -30.41 48.07 9.11
CA LEU A 5 -31.45 48.67 8.24
C LEU A 5 -31.84 47.67 7.14
N THR A 6 -32.93 46.90 7.36
CA THR A 6 -34.36 47.17 7.02
C THR A 6 -34.66 46.85 5.55
N ASP A 7 -35.46 45.82 5.27
CA ASP A 7 -36.93 45.87 5.06
C ASP A 7 -37.25 46.71 3.80
N THR A 8 -38.04 46.29 2.81
CA THR A 8 -39.29 45.51 2.80
C THR A 8 -39.72 45.34 1.32
N GLU A 9 -40.88 44.70 1.11
CA GLU A 9 -41.73 44.70 -0.10
C GLU A 9 -41.45 43.61 -1.14
N GLU A 10 -42.41 42.94 -1.77
CA GLU A 10 -43.84 42.63 -1.59
C GLU A 10 -44.19 41.86 -2.89
N GLY A 11 -45.18 40.95 -2.89
CA GLY A 11 -45.77 40.52 -4.17
C GLY A 11 -46.28 39.09 -4.25
N ASP A 12 -47.51 38.94 -3.77
CA ASP A 12 -48.39 37.77 -3.81
C ASP A 12 -48.91 37.42 -5.23
N GLY A 13 -49.50 36.23 -5.40
CA GLY A 13 -50.17 35.80 -6.63
C GLY A 13 -50.68 34.36 -6.62
N GLY A 14 -51.84 34.13 -5.99
CA GLY A 14 -52.47 32.83 -5.77
C GLY A 14 -53.32 32.22 -6.90
N ALA A 15 -54.06 31.18 -6.47
CA ALA A 15 -54.79 30.15 -7.22
C ALA A 15 -56.25 30.48 -7.62
N GLN A 16 -56.96 29.50 -8.21
CA GLN A 16 -58.42 29.38 -8.16
C GLN A 16 -58.89 27.93 -7.89
N SER A 17 -59.77 27.78 -6.87
CA SER A 17 -60.92 26.84 -6.70
C SER A 17 -60.64 25.32 -6.67
N GLN A 18 -61.09 24.48 -5.72
CA GLN A 18 -62.37 24.40 -4.97
C GLN A 18 -62.22 23.35 -3.81
N GLY A 19 -62.93 23.49 -2.68
CA GLY A 19 -63.17 22.37 -1.75
C GLY A 19 -63.16 22.71 -0.24
N ASP A 20 -64.36 22.82 0.33
CA ASP A 20 -64.74 23.31 1.67
C ASP A 20 -64.35 22.47 2.92
N SER A 21 -63.83 23.19 3.93
CA SER A 21 -64.30 23.30 5.34
C SER A 21 -64.33 22.04 6.25
N ASN A 22 -63.86 22.00 7.50
CA ASN A 22 -63.67 23.01 8.55
C ASN A 22 -62.58 22.55 9.56
N PRO A 23 -62.01 23.44 10.40
CA PRO A 23 -60.74 23.28 11.10
C PRO A 23 -60.89 23.15 12.63
N LYS A 24 -59.80 22.85 13.36
CA LYS A 24 -59.14 23.70 14.40
C LYS A 24 -58.66 22.78 15.53
N GLU A 25 -57.62 23.02 16.33
CA GLU A 25 -56.57 24.05 16.42
C GLU A 25 -55.54 23.56 17.47
N SER A 26 -54.33 24.11 17.35
CA SER A 26 -53.39 24.52 18.43
C SER A 26 -52.84 23.47 19.42
N SER A 27 -51.55 23.11 19.38
CA SER A 27 -50.34 23.87 19.80
C SER A 27 -49.77 23.29 21.13
N PRO A 28 -48.50 23.58 21.52
CA PRO A 28 -47.55 22.56 21.99
C PRO A 28 -47.13 22.77 23.46
N PHE A 29 -46.18 21.93 23.93
CA PHE A 29 -45.27 22.06 25.08
C PHE A 29 -45.40 21.02 26.23
N ILE A 30 -44.20 20.61 26.65
CA ILE A 30 -43.73 20.07 27.94
C ILE A 30 -43.57 18.55 28.09
N ASN A 31 -42.34 18.23 28.49
CA ASN A 31 -41.67 16.97 28.76
C ASN A 31 -42.23 16.18 29.95
N SER A 32 -42.09 14.85 29.82
CA SER A 32 -41.66 13.84 30.80
C SER A 32 -42.35 13.75 32.18
N SER A 33 -42.95 12.58 32.44
CA SER A 33 -42.64 11.80 33.65
C SER A 33 -43.20 10.38 33.57
N ASP A 34 -42.31 9.45 33.88
CA ASP A 34 -42.50 8.21 34.63
C ASP A 34 -42.89 6.88 33.97
N ALA A 35 -41.98 5.96 34.25
CA ALA A 35 -41.99 4.53 34.04
C ALA A 35 -42.89 3.80 35.04
N ALA A 36 -43.56 2.76 34.55
CA ALA A 36 -43.82 1.49 35.23
C ALA A 36 -43.95 0.44 34.10
N ALA A 37 -43.07 -0.57 33.97
CA ALA A 37 -43.11 -1.84 34.71
C ALA A 37 -44.55 -2.42 34.69
N GLU A 38 -44.89 -3.58 34.12
CA GLU A 38 -44.18 -4.85 33.97
C GLU A 38 -45.05 -5.82 33.12
N LYS A 39 -44.38 -6.75 32.42
CA LYS A 39 -44.71 -8.19 32.21
C LYS A 39 -46.13 -8.63 31.77
N SER A 40 -46.19 -9.21 30.57
CA SER A 40 -46.57 -10.62 30.27
C SER A 40 -46.78 -10.79 28.75
N GLN A 41 -45.81 -11.39 28.03
CA GLN A 41 -45.86 -12.75 27.49
C GLN A 41 -47.09 -13.03 26.59
N GLN A 42 -46.93 -13.12 25.24
CA GLN A 42 -46.49 -14.33 24.48
C GLN A 42 -47.70 -15.30 24.31
N TYR A 43 -48.25 -15.70 23.16
CA TYR A 43 -47.82 -15.98 21.78
C TYR A 43 -49.05 -15.80 20.85
N ASP A 44 -48.88 -15.32 19.61
CA ASP A 44 -49.14 -16.13 18.39
C ASP A 44 -48.73 -15.34 17.14
N GLY A 45 -48.11 -16.00 16.15
CA GLY A 45 -47.72 -15.36 14.89
C GLY A 45 -46.34 -15.72 14.37
N LYS A 46 -46.07 -17.01 14.18
CA LYS A 46 -45.08 -17.48 13.21
C LYS A 46 -45.79 -18.31 12.14
N ASN A 47 -45.33 -18.14 10.91
CA ASN A 47 -45.72 -18.81 9.67
C ASN A 47 -46.83 -18.09 8.91
N MET A 48 -46.39 -17.28 7.93
CA MET A 48 -46.90 -17.24 6.56
C MET A 48 -45.88 -16.41 5.75
N ALA A 49 -44.70 -16.99 5.54
CA ALA A 49 -43.73 -16.54 4.56
C ALA A 49 -43.56 -17.69 3.55
N LEU A 50 -44.54 -17.82 2.66
CA LEU A 50 -44.49 -18.67 1.49
C LEU A 50 -45.55 -18.09 0.53
N PHE A 51 -45.19 -17.91 -0.74
CA PHE A 51 -45.98 -17.30 -1.83
C PHE A 51 -45.92 -15.77 -1.96
N GLU A 52 -44.72 -15.24 -2.19
CA GLU A 52 -44.56 -14.05 -3.06
C GLU A 52 -43.30 -14.13 -3.95
N GLU A 53 -42.79 -15.34 -4.20
CA GLU A 53 -41.79 -15.64 -5.23
C GLU A 53 -42.44 -16.48 -6.34
N GLU A 54 -43.33 -15.89 -7.13
CA GLU A 54 -43.77 -16.50 -8.39
C GLU A 54 -44.40 -15.45 -9.32
N MET A 55 -43.57 -14.55 -9.88
CA MET A 55 -43.97 -13.80 -11.08
C MET A 55 -42.83 -13.33 -12.00
N ASP A 56 -41.73 -14.08 -12.06
CA ASP A 56 -40.68 -13.90 -13.08
C ASP A 56 -40.59 -15.12 -14.01
N THR A 57 -41.71 -15.49 -14.64
CA THR A 57 -41.71 -16.24 -15.91
C THR A 57 -41.84 -15.27 -17.08
N ARG A 58 -40.96 -14.27 -17.14
CA ARG A 58 -40.67 -13.58 -18.41
C ARG A 58 -39.76 -14.52 -19.23
N PRO A 59 -40.02 -14.76 -20.52
CA PRO A 59 -39.16 -15.66 -21.30
C PRO A 59 -37.71 -15.16 -21.23
N MET A 60 -36.75 -16.06 -20.98
CA MET A 60 -35.31 -15.74 -20.84
C MET A 60 -34.77 -14.87 -22.00
N VAL A 61 -35.36 -15.02 -23.17
CA VAL A 61 -35.06 -14.21 -24.37
C VAL A 61 -35.52 -12.77 -24.21
N SER A 62 -36.68 -12.50 -23.58
CA SER A 62 -37.17 -11.13 -23.34
C SER A 62 -36.36 -10.37 -22.27
N SER A 63 -35.83 -11.06 -21.25
CA SER A 63 -34.93 -10.46 -20.27
C SER A 63 -33.54 -10.21 -20.86
N LEU A 64 -33.05 -11.11 -21.72
CA LEU A 64 -31.83 -10.88 -22.51
C LEU A 64 -32.00 -9.74 -23.51
N LEU A 65 -33.12 -9.67 -24.24
CA LEU A 65 -33.40 -8.60 -25.20
C LEU A 65 -33.59 -7.24 -24.51
N SER A 66 -34.25 -7.19 -23.36
CA SER A 66 -34.37 -5.94 -22.59
C SER A 66 -33.04 -5.51 -21.95
N SER A 67 -32.19 -6.45 -21.54
CA SER A 67 -30.81 -6.18 -21.11
C SER A 67 -29.92 -5.68 -22.27
N LEU A 68 -30.06 -6.27 -23.45
CA LEU A 68 -29.36 -5.85 -24.68
C LEU A 68 -29.82 -4.46 -25.15
N ALA A 69 -31.11 -4.14 -25.01
CA ALA A 69 -31.65 -2.82 -25.36
C ALA A 69 -31.10 -1.68 -24.47
N ASN A 70 -30.69 -2.00 -23.25
CA ASN A 70 -30.08 -1.06 -22.30
C ASN A 70 -28.53 -1.12 -22.28
N TYR A 71 -27.89 -1.79 -23.24
CA TYR A 71 -26.44 -1.85 -23.33
C TYR A 71 -25.84 -0.48 -23.67
N SER A 72 -24.85 -0.01 -22.89
CA SER A 72 -24.17 1.28 -23.11
C SER A 72 -22.69 1.23 -22.76
N ASN A 73 -21.77 1.01 -23.70
CA ASN A 73 -20.32 0.88 -23.45
C ASN A 73 -19.60 2.16 -22.99
N LEU A 74 -20.30 3.28 -22.87
CA LEU A 74 -19.70 4.55 -22.48
C LEU A 74 -19.38 4.61 -20.97
N PRO A 75 -18.36 5.41 -20.61
CA PRO A 75 -17.95 5.55 -19.22
C PRO A 75 -18.91 6.40 -18.40
N GLN A 76 -19.07 5.99 -17.15
CA GLN A 76 -19.74 6.77 -16.14
C GLN A 76 -18.94 8.03 -15.77
N GLY A 77 -19.64 9.07 -15.32
CA GLY A 77 -19.06 10.38 -15.05
C GLY A 77 -19.49 10.99 -13.72
N SER A 78 -19.04 12.23 -13.49
CA SER A 78 -19.27 12.95 -12.23
C SER A 78 -20.74 13.08 -11.82
N LYS A 79 -21.67 13.19 -12.78
CA LYS A 79 -23.10 13.32 -12.47
C LYS A 79 -23.67 12.06 -11.81
N GLU A 80 -23.31 10.88 -12.30
CA GLU A 80 -23.78 9.61 -11.73
C GLU A 80 -23.14 9.36 -10.36
N HIS A 81 -21.93 9.87 -10.12
CA HIS A 81 -21.31 9.87 -8.80
C HIS A 81 -22.10 10.75 -7.81
N GLU A 82 -22.44 11.98 -8.20
CA GLU A 82 -23.26 12.91 -7.40
C GLU A 82 -24.67 12.36 -7.15
N GLU A 83 -25.31 11.75 -8.15
CA GLU A 83 -26.61 11.09 -8.01
C GLU A 83 -26.55 9.90 -7.04
N ALA A 84 -25.47 9.11 -7.06
CA ALA A 84 -25.29 8.01 -6.11
C ALA A 84 -25.09 8.50 -4.68
N GLU A 85 -24.28 9.53 -4.45
CA GLU A 85 -24.09 10.13 -3.11
C GLU A 85 -25.41 10.72 -2.58
N ASN A 86 -26.19 11.41 -3.43
CA ASN A 86 -27.49 11.96 -3.05
C ASN A 86 -28.51 10.85 -2.73
N ASN A 87 -28.55 9.79 -3.55
CA ASN A 87 -29.42 8.64 -3.32
C ASN A 87 -29.04 7.88 -2.04
N GLU A 88 -27.75 7.75 -1.70
CA GLU A 88 -27.31 7.19 -0.42
C GLU A 88 -27.78 8.05 0.75
N ALA A 89 -27.65 9.39 0.65
CA ALA A 89 -28.14 10.32 1.67
C ALA A 89 -29.67 10.31 1.83
N GLU A 90 -30.44 10.14 0.74
CA GLU A 90 -31.91 10.03 0.76
C GLU A 90 -32.42 8.62 1.12
N SER A 91 -31.65 7.56 0.86
CA SER A 91 -32.00 6.17 1.20
C SER A 91 -32.10 5.94 2.72
N ALA A 92 -31.53 6.83 3.53
CA ALA A 92 -31.76 6.88 4.97
C ALA A 92 -33.21 7.32 5.34
N ARG A 93 -34.02 7.79 4.38
CA ARG A 93 -35.39 8.28 4.61
C ARG A 93 -36.50 7.62 3.77
N LYS A 94 -36.27 7.04 2.57
CA LYS A 94 -37.31 6.29 1.79
C LYS A 94 -36.73 5.17 0.89
N LYS A 95 -37.60 4.20 0.51
CA LYS A 95 -37.28 3.01 -0.33
C LYS A 95 -36.56 3.39 -1.65
N PRO A 96 -35.51 2.65 -2.06
CA PRO A 96 -34.65 3.01 -3.19
C PRO A 96 -35.35 2.84 -4.53
N VAL A 97 -35.22 3.84 -5.41
CA VAL A 97 -35.46 3.69 -6.84
C VAL A 97 -34.35 2.80 -7.40
N LYS A 98 -34.70 1.61 -7.92
CA LYS A 98 -33.74 0.62 -8.43
C LYS A 98 -33.05 1.13 -9.70
N ALA A 99 -31.77 1.45 -9.61
CA ALA A 99 -30.88 1.54 -10.78
C ALA A 99 -30.83 0.18 -11.53
N PRO A 100 -30.64 0.16 -12.86
CA PRO A 100 -30.55 -1.08 -13.62
C PRO A 100 -29.35 -1.90 -13.17
N GLN A 101 -29.59 -3.09 -12.61
CA GLN A 101 -28.55 -3.97 -12.10
C GLN A 101 -27.94 -4.80 -13.24
N LEU A 102 -26.82 -4.35 -13.81
CA LEU A 102 -26.07 -5.10 -14.82
C LEU A 102 -25.27 -6.23 -14.18
N GLY A 103 -25.19 -7.36 -14.89
CA GLY A 103 -24.35 -8.50 -14.53
C GLY A 103 -22.93 -8.42 -15.13
N THR A 104 -22.05 -9.35 -14.74
CA THR A 104 -20.64 -9.38 -15.16
C THR A 104 -20.43 -9.39 -16.68
N LEU A 105 -21.23 -10.16 -17.42
CA LEU A 105 -21.07 -10.31 -18.88
C LEU A 105 -21.35 -8.99 -19.62
N MET A 106 -22.52 -8.39 -19.40
CA MET A 106 -22.96 -7.19 -20.10
C MET A 106 -22.39 -5.90 -19.52
N GLY A 107 -22.09 -5.88 -18.22
CA GLY A 107 -21.58 -4.71 -17.52
C GLY A 107 -20.07 -4.53 -17.59
N VAL A 108 -19.29 -5.62 -17.67
CA VAL A 108 -17.82 -5.59 -17.58
C VAL A 108 -17.14 -6.27 -18.78
N TYR A 109 -17.49 -7.53 -19.08
CA TYR A 109 -16.80 -8.32 -20.10
C TYR A 109 -16.96 -7.77 -21.52
N MET A 110 -18.20 -7.56 -21.98
CA MET A 110 -18.47 -7.04 -23.34
C MET A 110 -17.88 -5.64 -23.56
N PRO A 111 -18.02 -4.69 -22.61
CA PRO A 111 -17.39 -3.36 -22.76
C PRO A 111 -15.87 -3.42 -22.79
N CYS A 112 -15.26 -4.32 -22.01
CA CYS A 112 -13.81 -4.50 -22.01
C CYS A 112 -13.33 -5.04 -23.36
N ILE A 113 -13.98 -6.09 -23.89
CA ILE A 113 -13.67 -6.63 -25.24
C ILE A 113 -13.82 -5.58 -26.33
N GLN A 114 -14.90 -4.79 -26.27
CA GLN A 114 -15.17 -3.76 -27.28
C GLN A 114 -14.10 -2.67 -27.34
N ASN A 115 -13.46 -2.36 -26.21
CA ASN A 115 -12.40 -1.36 -26.15
C ASN A 115 -11.01 -1.93 -26.45
N ILE A 116 -10.78 -3.22 -26.20
CA ILE A 116 -9.49 -3.87 -26.50
C ILE A 116 -9.37 -4.12 -28.01
N PHE A 117 -10.42 -4.66 -28.64
CA PHE A 117 -10.38 -4.87 -30.09
C PHE A 117 -10.44 -3.54 -30.83
N GLY A 118 -9.34 -3.22 -31.50
CA GLY A 118 -9.19 -1.97 -32.25
C GLY A 118 -8.62 -2.17 -33.66
N VAL A 119 -8.30 -1.05 -34.28
CA VAL A 119 -7.84 -0.96 -35.67
C VAL A 119 -6.58 -1.78 -35.97
N ILE A 120 -5.68 -1.95 -34.99
CA ILE A 120 -4.40 -2.66 -35.16
C ILE A 120 -4.60 -4.12 -35.57
N LEU A 121 -5.64 -4.79 -35.05
CA LEU A 121 -5.94 -6.18 -35.41
C LEU A 121 -6.17 -6.34 -36.91
N PHE A 122 -6.87 -5.38 -37.53
CA PHE A 122 -7.28 -5.47 -38.93
C PHE A 122 -6.27 -4.84 -39.90
N LEU A 123 -5.62 -3.72 -39.53
CA LEU A 123 -4.76 -2.96 -40.45
C LEU A 123 -3.27 -3.27 -40.32
N ARG A 124 -2.80 -3.75 -39.17
CA ARG A 124 -1.35 -3.86 -38.89
C ARG A 124 -0.90 -5.24 -38.44
N MET A 125 -1.81 -6.10 -37.99
CA MET A 125 -1.45 -7.42 -37.47
C MET A 125 -0.77 -8.32 -38.51
N THR A 126 -1.25 -8.34 -39.74
CA THR A 126 -0.62 -9.10 -40.85
C THR A 126 0.78 -8.58 -41.17
N TRP A 127 0.93 -7.25 -41.21
CA TRP A 127 2.22 -6.58 -41.44
C TRP A 127 3.24 -6.85 -40.32
N LEU A 128 2.80 -6.79 -39.05
CA LEU A 128 3.61 -7.15 -37.90
C LEU A 128 4.15 -8.59 -38.03
N VAL A 129 3.29 -9.54 -38.41
CA VAL A 129 3.70 -10.95 -38.64
C VAL A 129 4.65 -11.08 -39.83
N GLY A 130 4.45 -10.32 -40.91
CA GLY A 130 5.31 -10.37 -42.09
C GLY A 130 6.73 -9.86 -41.86
N ILE A 131 6.87 -8.79 -41.06
CA ILE A 131 8.15 -8.15 -40.74
C ILE A 131 8.83 -8.83 -39.55
N GLY A 132 8.12 -9.01 -38.44
CA GLY A 132 8.66 -9.61 -37.21
C GLY A 132 8.75 -11.13 -37.25
N GLY A 133 8.17 -11.78 -38.26
CA GLY A 133 7.97 -13.22 -38.31
C GLY A 133 6.98 -13.71 -37.26
N VAL A 134 6.64 -14.99 -37.32
CA VAL A 134 5.72 -15.61 -36.34
C VAL A 134 6.32 -15.58 -34.94
N ILE A 135 7.58 -15.96 -34.76
CA ILE A 135 8.21 -16.03 -33.43
C ILE A 135 8.39 -14.65 -32.82
N GLY A 136 8.94 -13.69 -33.58
CA GLY A 136 9.17 -12.34 -33.10
C GLY A 136 7.87 -11.65 -32.70
N THR A 137 6.84 -11.75 -33.54
CA THR A 137 5.52 -11.18 -33.25
C THR A 137 4.86 -11.87 -32.05
N PHE A 138 4.95 -13.20 -31.93
CA PHE A 138 4.41 -13.92 -30.77
C PHE A 138 5.02 -13.44 -29.44
N ILE A 139 6.33 -13.18 -29.40
CA ILE A 139 7.00 -12.61 -28.22
C ILE A 139 6.47 -11.20 -27.91
N ILE A 140 6.28 -10.36 -28.93
CA ILE A 140 5.73 -9.01 -28.77
C ILE A 140 4.33 -9.08 -28.16
N VAL A 141 3.44 -9.91 -28.72
CA VAL A 141 2.08 -10.10 -28.22
C VAL A 141 2.10 -10.62 -26.78
N PHE A 142 2.88 -11.67 -26.50
CA PHE A 142 2.98 -12.26 -25.16
C PHE A 142 3.43 -11.26 -24.10
N MET A 143 4.45 -10.45 -24.40
CA MET A 143 4.98 -9.43 -23.49
C MET A 143 3.94 -8.34 -23.20
N CYS A 144 3.26 -7.83 -24.24
CA CYS A 144 2.22 -6.82 -24.11
C CYS A 144 1.00 -7.34 -23.33
N CYS A 145 0.51 -8.54 -23.64
CA CYS A 145 -0.58 -9.20 -22.92
C CYS A 145 -0.23 -9.52 -21.47
N SER A 146 1.00 -9.94 -21.18
CA SER A 146 1.45 -10.20 -19.80
C SER A 146 1.43 -8.92 -18.97
N THR A 147 1.84 -7.79 -19.56
CA THR A 147 1.84 -6.47 -18.90
C THR A 147 0.42 -6.03 -18.53
N THR A 148 -0.54 -6.17 -19.45
CA THR A 148 -1.93 -5.79 -19.19
C THR A 148 -2.63 -6.75 -18.24
N MET A 149 -2.30 -8.05 -18.28
CA MET A 149 -2.80 -9.05 -17.32
C MET A 149 -2.34 -8.74 -15.89
N LEU A 150 -1.06 -8.46 -15.68
CA LEU A 150 -0.54 -8.08 -14.36
C LEU A 150 -1.18 -6.77 -13.85
N THR A 151 -1.41 -5.81 -14.75
CA THR A 151 -2.11 -4.58 -14.42
C THR A 151 -3.58 -4.82 -14.06
N ALA A 152 -4.25 -5.76 -14.72
CA ALA A 152 -5.62 -6.14 -14.37
C ALA A 152 -5.72 -6.84 -13.01
N ILE A 153 -4.70 -7.60 -12.59
CA ILE A 153 -4.62 -8.14 -11.23
C ILE A 153 -4.50 -7.00 -10.21
N SER A 154 -3.64 -6.01 -10.45
CA SER A 154 -3.53 -4.81 -9.61
C SER A 154 -4.84 -4.02 -9.56
N MET A 155 -5.53 -3.85 -10.70
CA MET A 155 -6.83 -3.17 -10.78
C MET A 155 -7.92 -3.96 -10.03
N SER A 156 -7.87 -5.29 -10.07
CA SER A 156 -8.78 -6.16 -9.30
C SER A 156 -8.57 -6.03 -7.79
N ALA A 157 -7.32 -5.81 -7.35
CA ALA A 157 -7.02 -5.52 -5.95
C ALA A 157 -7.61 -4.18 -5.52
N ILE A 158 -7.54 -3.15 -6.37
CA ILE A 158 -8.19 -1.85 -6.14
C ILE A 158 -9.72 -2.01 -6.05
N ALA A 159 -10.33 -2.71 -7.01
CA ALA A 159 -11.78 -2.91 -7.05
C ALA A 159 -12.34 -3.74 -5.87
N THR A 160 -11.48 -4.48 -5.16
CA THR A 160 -11.87 -5.26 -3.96
C THR A 160 -11.45 -4.58 -2.65
N ASN A 161 -10.86 -3.38 -2.73
CA ASN A 161 -10.47 -2.58 -1.58
C ASN A 161 -11.59 -1.59 -1.21
N GLY A 162 -12.22 -1.80 -0.05
CA GLY A 162 -13.31 -0.94 0.43
C GLY A 162 -14.59 -1.06 -0.40
N VAL A 163 -15.46 -0.05 -0.32
CA VAL A 163 -16.69 0.05 -1.13
C VAL A 163 -16.33 0.67 -2.48
N VAL A 164 -16.83 0.08 -3.57
CA VAL A 164 -16.57 0.59 -4.92
C VAL A 164 -17.52 1.76 -5.20
N PRO A 165 -17.02 2.99 -5.41
CA PRO A 165 -17.89 4.12 -5.69
C PRO A 165 -18.52 4.00 -7.09
N ALA A 166 -19.75 4.47 -7.22
CA ALA A 166 -20.37 4.74 -8.52
C ALA A 166 -19.65 5.95 -9.16
N GLY A 167 -19.30 5.90 -10.44
CA GLY A 167 -18.57 6.99 -11.11
C GLY A 167 -17.43 6.55 -12.04
N GLY A 168 -17.16 5.25 -12.14
CA GLY A 168 -16.19 4.70 -13.08
C GLY A 168 -14.77 4.54 -12.53
N SER A 169 -13.83 4.29 -13.45
CA SER A 169 -12.44 3.91 -13.12
C SER A 169 -11.68 4.98 -12.34
N TYR A 170 -11.88 6.26 -12.64
CA TYR A 170 -11.20 7.36 -11.95
C TYR A 170 -11.55 7.45 -10.46
N TYR A 171 -12.83 7.50 -10.12
CA TYR A 171 -13.27 7.55 -8.71
C TYR A 171 -12.87 6.29 -7.95
N MET A 172 -12.91 5.12 -8.59
CA MET A 172 -12.41 3.88 -7.99
C MET A 172 -10.93 3.99 -7.64
N ILE A 173 -10.09 4.54 -8.52
CA ILE A 173 -8.65 4.69 -8.29
C ILE A 173 -8.36 5.79 -7.25
N SER A 174 -8.99 6.97 -7.38
CA SER A 174 -8.71 8.11 -6.50
C SER A 174 -9.13 7.89 -5.05
N ARG A 175 -10.24 7.18 -4.81
CA ARG A 175 -10.72 6.87 -3.46
C ARG A 175 -9.95 5.74 -2.80
N SER A 176 -9.50 4.73 -3.56
CA SER A 176 -8.73 3.61 -3.01
C SER A 176 -7.25 3.94 -2.82
N LEU A 177 -6.63 4.67 -3.76
CA LEU A 177 -5.19 4.95 -3.73
C LEU A 177 -4.83 6.32 -3.13
N GLY A 178 -5.79 7.24 -3.05
CA GLY A 178 -5.57 8.63 -2.67
C GLY A 178 -5.63 9.59 -3.87
N PRO A 179 -5.91 10.88 -3.62
CA PRO A 179 -6.10 11.89 -4.67
C PRO A 179 -4.83 12.15 -5.49
N GLU A 180 -3.63 11.95 -4.92
CA GLU A 180 -2.35 12.20 -5.58
C GLU A 180 -2.11 11.20 -6.71
N PHE A 181 -2.27 9.91 -6.41
CA PHE A 181 -2.18 8.84 -7.41
C PHE A 181 -3.36 8.91 -8.38
N GLY A 182 -4.58 9.12 -7.88
CA GLY A 182 -5.78 9.24 -8.71
C GLY A 182 -5.68 10.34 -9.76
N GLY A 183 -5.18 11.52 -9.37
CA GLY A 183 -5.00 12.66 -10.27
C GLY A 183 -3.93 12.43 -11.33
N ALA A 184 -2.74 11.96 -10.94
CA ALA A 184 -1.65 11.69 -11.88
C ALA A 184 -2.03 10.60 -12.89
N VAL A 185 -2.61 9.49 -12.41
CA VAL A 185 -3.12 8.39 -13.27
C VAL A 185 -4.24 8.88 -14.17
N GLY A 186 -5.18 9.67 -13.64
CA GLY A 186 -6.31 10.23 -14.39
C GLY A 186 -5.87 11.15 -15.54
N ILE A 187 -4.89 12.03 -15.31
CA ILE A 187 -4.38 12.93 -16.36
C ILE A 187 -3.66 12.14 -17.46
N CYS A 188 -2.83 11.15 -17.11
CA CYS A 188 -2.18 10.30 -18.11
C CYS A 188 -3.19 9.46 -18.91
N PHE A 189 -4.21 8.92 -18.24
CA PHE A 189 -5.29 8.18 -18.88
C PHE A 189 -6.15 9.07 -19.80
N TYR A 190 -6.38 10.33 -19.42
CA TYR A 190 -7.03 11.34 -20.27
C TYR A 190 -6.25 11.59 -21.56
N LEU A 191 -4.94 11.87 -21.45
CA LEU A 191 -4.10 12.12 -22.62
C LEU A 191 -4.03 10.87 -23.52
N GLY A 192 -3.84 9.69 -22.94
CA GLY A 192 -3.83 8.42 -23.68
C GLY A 192 -5.13 8.16 -24.45
N THR A 193 -6.28 8.36 -23.80
CA THR A 193 -7.60 8.18 -24.45
C THR A 193 -7.84 9.22 -25.54
N THR A 194 -7.33 10.45 -25.38
CA THR A 194 -7.48 11.50 -26.39
C THR A 194 -6.68 11.19 -27.66
N TYR A 195 -5.42 10.78 -27.52
CA TYR A 195 -4.62 10.31 -28.67
C TYR A 195 -5.17 9.01 -29.27
N ALA A 196 -5.88 8.18 -28.49
CA ALA A 196 -6.56 7.00 -29.01
C ALA A 196 -7.67 7.39 -29.99
N GLY A 197 -8.44 8.43 -29.65
CA GLY A 197 -9.41 9.03 -30.55
C GLY A 197 -8.79 9.43 -31.89
N ALA A 198 -7.64 10.10 -31.88
CA ALA A 198 -6.93 10.50 -33.10
C ALA A 198 -6.46 9.30 -33.92
N MET A 199 -5.89 8.28 -33.25
CA MET A 199 -5.43 7.05 -33.89
C MET A 199 -6.58 6.29 -34.58
N TYR A 200 -7.74 6.16 -33.92
CA TYR A 200 -8.90 5.52 -34.53
C TYR A 200 -9.43 6.34 -35.70
N ILE A 201 -9.53 7.67 -35.59
CA ILE A 201 -9.97 8.52 -36.70
C ILE A 201 -9.04 8.36 -37.91
N LEU A 202 -7.72 8.41 -37.73
CA LEU A 202 -6.75 8.19 -38.80
C LEU A 202 -6.92 6.80 -39.44
N GLY A 203 -7.12 5.76 -38.63
CA GLY A 203 -7.37 4.41 -39.13
C GLY A 203 -8.67 4.28 -39.93
N ALA A 204 -9.73 5.00 -39.55
CA ALA A 204 -10.99 5.02 -40.31
C ALA A 204 -10.82 5.74 -41.65
N ILE A 205 -10.03 6.81 -41.71
CA ILE A 205 -9.72 7.52 -42.96
C ILE A 205 -8.80 6.69 -43.87
N GLU A 206 -7.83 5.96 -43.31
CA GLU A 206 -7.01 5.02 -44.07
C GLU A 206 -7.88 3.94 -44.73
N LEU A 207 -8.83 3.37 -43.99
CA LEU A 207 -9.80 2.44 -44.55
C LEU A 207 -10.64 3.06 -45.68
N LEU A 208 -11.10 4.29 -45.47
CA LEU A 208 -11.94 5.01 -46.43
C LEU A 208 -11.20 5.33 -47.74
N LEU A 209 -10.00 5.89 -47.64
CA LEU A 209 -9.23 6.38 -48.78
C LEU A 209 -8.51 5.27 -49.54
N ILE A 210 -8.07 4.20 -48.87
CA ILE A 210 -7.32 3.13 -49.56
C ILE A 210 -8.27 2.06 -50.11
N TYR A 211 -9.23 1.60 -49.30
CA TYR A 211 -10.00 0.38 -49.62
C TYR A 211 -11.44 0.64 -50.09
N ILE A 212 -12.09 1.74 -49.68
CA ILE A 212 -13.50 2.00 -50.04
C ILE A 212 -13.61 2.92 -51.25
N VAL A 213 -13.03 4.12 -51.21
CA VAL A 213 -13.16 5.13 -52.28
C VAL A 213 -11.82 5.81 -52.59
N PRO A 214 -10.88 5.12 -53.27
CA PRO A 214 -9.57 5.69 -53.62
C PRO A 214 -9.64 6.87 -54.60
N LYS A 215 -10.73 6.99 -55.37
CA LYS A 215 -10.96 8.12 -56.29
C LYS A 215 -11.37 9.41 -55.59
N ALA A 216 -11.67 9.38 -54.29
CA ALA A 216 -12.08 10.55 -53.52
C ALA A 216 -10.91 11.38 -52.99
N ALA A 217 -9.65 11.02 -53.28
CA ALA A 217 -8.49 11.80 -52.85
C ALA A 217 -8.53 13.23 -53.43
N ILE A 218 -8.43 14.24 -52.56
CA ILE A 218 -8.44 15.67 -52.92
C ILE A 218 -7.14 16.03 -53.62
N PHE A 219 -6.02 15.48 -53.12
CA PHE A 219 -4.70 15.56 -53.74
C PHE A 219 -4.45 14.23 -54.48
N PRO A 220 -4.67 14.17 -55.82
CA PRO A 220 -4.51 12.94 -56.58
C PRO A 220 -3.04 12.51 -56.64
N LEU A 221 -2.79 11.20 -56.61
CA LEU A 221 -1.45 10.61 -56.71
C LEU A 221 -0.94 10.45 -58.16
N GLU A 222 -1.76 10.74 -59.17
CA GLU A 222 -1.39 10.52 -60.57
C GLU A 222 -0.27 11.48 -61.03
N GLY A 223 0.89 10.92 -61.38
CA GLY A 223 2.03 11.64 -61.95
C GLY A 223 3.05 12.21 -60.94
N LEU A 224 2.87 11.96 -59.63
CA LEU A 224 3.83 12.34 -58.59
C LEU A 224 4.74 11.16 -58.24
N GLU A 225 6.05 11.40 -58.13
CA GLU A 225 7.05 10.37 -57.79
C GLU A 225 7.64 10.57 -56.38
N GLY A 226 7.88 9.45 -55.69
CA GLY A 226 8.61 9.43 -54.43
C GLY A 226 7.95 10.24 -53.30
N ALA A 227 8.72 11.17 -52.70
CA ALA A 227 8.33 11.92 -51.51
C ALA A 227 7.09 12.82 -51.71
N GLU A 228 6.82 13.24 -52.94
CA GLU A 228 5.66 14.11 -53.24
C GLU A 228 4.33 13.33 -53.19
N ALA A 229 4.35 12.06 -53.60
CA ALA A 229 3.19 11.17 -53.51
C ALA A 229 2.84 10.82 -52.05
N GLU A 230 3.85 10.57 -51.21
CA GLU A 230 3.68 10.35 -49.77
C GLU A 230 3.12 11.60 -49.07
N ALA A 231 3.64 12.78 -49.41
CA ALA A 231 3.14 14.05 -48.89
C ALA A 231 1.67 14.30 -49.30
N ALA A 232 1.28 13.94 -50.53
CA ALA A 232 -0.10 14.03 -50.98
C ALA A 232 -1.04 13.11 -50.17
N LEU A 233 -0.63 11.86 -49.91
CA LEU A 233 -1.39 10.92 -49.09
C LEU A 233 -1.58 11.44 -47.66
N LEU A 234 -0.50 11.93 -47.02
CA LEU A 234 -0.57 12.50 -45.67
C LEU A 234 -1.47 13.74 -45.61
N ASN A 235 -1.44 14.61 -46.62
CA ASN A 235 -2.32 15.78 -46.67
C ASN A 235 -3.80 15.40 -46.83
N ASN A 236 -4.11 14.35 -47.60
CA ASN A 236 -5.46 13.80 -47.66
C ASN A 236 -5.92 13.29 -46.29
N MET A 237 -5.06 12.57 -45.56
CA MET A 237 -5.36 12.07 -44.21
C MET A 237 -5.67 13.21 -43.23
N ARG A 238 -4.93 14.32 -43.30
CA ARG A 238 -5.17 15.51 -42.47
C ARG A 238 -6.56 16.10 -42.72
N VAL A 239 -6.88 16.42 -43.97
CA VAL A 239 -8.15 17.08 -44.31
C VAL A 239 -9.35 16.21 -43.96
N TYR A 240 -9.34 14.95 -44.39
CA TYR A 240 -10.43 14.02 -44.07
C TYR A 240 -10.51 13.69 -42.58
N GLY A 241 -9.36 13.61 -41.90
CA GLY A 241 -9.29 13.41 -40.45
C GLY A 241 -9.95 14.57 -39.68
N THR A 242 -9.62 15.82 -40.00
CA THR A 242 -10.21 17.01 -39.38
C THR A 242 -11.72 17.09 -39.64
N ILE A 243 -12.17 16.76 -40.86
CA ILE A 243 -13.61 16.69 -41.19
C ILE A 243 -14.32 15.63 -40.33
N LEU A 244 -13.75 14.43 -40.25
CA LEU A 244 -14.34 13.32 -39.48
C LEU A 244 -14.35 13.66 -37.98
N LEU A 245 -13.26 14.20 -37.43
CA LEU A 245 -13.20 14.67 -36.03
C LEU A 245 -14.28 15.71 -35.73
N THR A 246 -14.42 16.72 -36.59
CA THR A 246 -15.41 17.79 -36.42
C THR A 246 -16.84 17.21 -36.44
N SER A 247 -17.11 16.27 -37.34
CA SER A 247 -18.40 15.58 -37.40
C SER A 247 -18.69 14.75 -36.15
N MET A 248 -17.71 13.98 -35.67
CA MET A 248 -17.83 13.15 -34.46
C MET A 248 -17.97 14.00 -33.20
N ALA A 249 -17.20 15.08 -33.07
CA ALA A 249 -17.31 16.03 -31.95
C ALA A 249 -18.70 16.69 -31.90
N THR A 250 -19.27 17.01 -33.07
CA THR A 250 -20.62 17.54 -33.18
C THR A 250 -21.67 16.52 -32.73
N VAL A 251 -21.54 15.25 -33.15
CA VAL A 251 -22.42 14.15 -32.69
C VAL A 251 -22.38 14.00 -31.16
N VAL A 252 -21.18 14.04 -30.57
CA VAL A 252 -20.99 13.98 -29.11
C VAL A 252 -21.60 15.20 -28.42
N PHE A 253 -21.47 16.39 -29.00
CA PHE A 253 -22.02 17.63 -28.43
C PHE A 253 -23.55 17.71 -28.46
N VAL A 254 -24.20 17.19 -29.51
CA VAL A 254 -25.66 17.20 -29.69
C VAL A 254 -26.34 16.21 -28.74
N GLY A 255 -25.75 15.04 -28.50
CA GLY A 255 -26.22 14.17 -27.44
C GLY A 255 -25.66 12.75 -27.50
N VAL A 256 -25.12 12.31 -26.36
CA VAL A 256 -24.43 11.02 -26.23
C VAL A 256 -25.40 9.82 -26.25
N LYS A 257 -26.70 10.05 -26.04
CA LYS A 257 -27.74 9.01 -26.02
C LYS A 257 -27.81 8.20 -27.32
N TYR A 258 -27.55 8.82 -28.47
CA TYR A 258 -27.56 8.13 -29.76
C TYR A 258 -26.36 7.20 -29.92
N VAL A 259 -25.18 7.63 -29.42
CA VAL A 259 -23.95 6.83 -29.41
C VAL A 259 -24.13 5.56 -28.57
N ASN A 260 -24.79 5.67 -27.41
CA ASN A 260 -25.08 4.52 -26.55
C ASN A 260 -25.89 3.43 -27.28
N LYS A 261 -26.89 3.82 -28.09
CA LYS A 261 -27.72 2.86 -28.85
C LYS A 261 -26.94 2.15 -29.96
N LEU A 262 -25.96 2.82 -30.55
CA LEU A 262 -25.12 2.25 -31.63
C LEU A 262 -24.01 1.32 -31.09
N ALA A 263 -23.72 1.37 -29.78
CA ALA A 263 -22.67 0.58 -29.16
C ALA A 263 -22.76 -0.94 -29.45
N LEU A 264 -23.97 -1.49 -29.43
CA LEU A 264 -24.21 -2.91 -29.70
C LEU A 264 -23.96 -3.28 -31.17
N VAL A 265 -24.27 -2.35 -32.09
CA VAL A 265 -23.99 -2.52 -33.53
C VAL A 265 -22.48 -2.59 -33.75
N PHE A 266 -21.71 -1.68 -33.15
CA PHE A 266 -20.25 -1.70 -33.25
C PHE A 266 -19.64 -2.98 -32.70
N LEU A 267 -20.15 -3.47 -31.56
CA LEU A 267 -19.71 -4.75 -31.00
C LEU A 267 -20.00 -5.93 -31.95
N ALA A 268 -21.20 -5.97 -32.54
CA ALA A 268 -21.57 -7.00 -33.50
C ALA A 268 -20.65 -6.99 -34.74
N CYS A 269 -20.32 -5.81 -35.28
CA CYS A 269 -19.39 -5.67 -36.39
C CYS A 269 -18.02 -6.28 -36.09
N VAL A 270 -17.47 -6.05 -34.89
CA VAL A 270 -16.18 -6.61 -34.47
C VAL A 270 -16.23 -8.13 -34.39
N ILE A 271 -17.22 -8.69 -33.68
CA ILE A 271 -17.32 -10.14 -33.46
C ILE A 271 -17.54 -10.86 -34.80
N LEU A 272 -18.44 -10.36 -35.65
CA LEU A 272 -18.68 -10.95 -36.98
C LEU A 272 -17.43 -10.90 -37.87
N SER A 273 -16.65 -9.82 -37.81
CA SER A 273 -15.40 -9.70 -38.55
C SER A 273 -14.37 -10.74 -38.09
N ILE A 274 -14.20 -10.93 -36.78
CA ILE A 274 -13.27 -11.93 -36.22
C ILE A 274 -13.71 -13.35 -36.62
N LEU A 275 -15.01 -13.66 -36.52
CA LEU A 275 -15.55 -14.95 -36.93
C LEU A 275 -15.37 -15.20 -38.43
N ALA A 276 -15.52 -14.18 -39.28
CA ALA A 276 -15.29 -14.28 -40.72
C ALA A 276 -13.82 -14.61 -41.06
N VAL A 277 -12.86 -14.07 -40.30
CA VAL A 277 -11.44 -14.42 -40.44
C VAL A 277 -11.19 -15.87 -40.07
N TYR A 278 -11.67 -16.34 -38.91
CA TYR A 278 -11.50 -17.74 -38.51
C TYR A 278 -12.20 -18.72 -39.47
N ALA A 279 -13.41 -18.40 -39.93
CA ALA A 279 -14.11 -19.20 -40.92
C ALA A 279 -13.32 -19.28 -42.24
N GLY A 280 -12.72 -18.15 -42.65
CA GLY A 280 -11.83 -18.06 -43.79
C GLY A 280 -10.60 -18.95 -43.67
N VAL A 281 -9.90 -18.89 -42.53
CA VAL A 281 -8.76 -19.78 -42.20
C VAL A 281 -9.16 -21.25 -42.34
N VAL A 282 -10.28 -21.66 -41.73
CA VAL A 282 -10.75 -23.06 -41.80
C VAL A 282 -11.07 -23.44 -43.25
N LYS A 283 -11.68 -22.52 -44.02
CA LYS A 283 -11.96 -22.74 -45.44
C LYS A 283 -10.66 -22.96 -46.23
N THR A 284 -9.57 -22.24 -45.94
CA THR A 284 -8.30 -22.43 -46.66
C THR A 284 -7.70 -23.82 -46.53
N ALA A 285 -8.09 -24.60 -45.50
CA ALA A 285 -7.66 -25.99 -45.36
C ALA A 285 -8.33 -26.94 -46.37
N VAL A 286 -9.52 -26.56 -46.87
CA VAL A 286 -10.30 -27.33 -47.84
C VAL A 286 -10.12 -26.77 -49.25
N GLU A 287 -10.32 -25.45 -49.39
CA GLU A 287 -10.30 -24.74 -50.65
C GLU A 287 -9.68 -23.34 -50.42
N PRO A 288 -8.39 -23.14 -50.77
CA PRO A 288 -7.75 -21.83 -50.64
C PRO A 288 -8.38 -20.81 -51.61
N PRO A 289 -8.52 -19.54 -51.20
CA PRO A 289 -9.04 -18.49 -52.08
C PRO A 289 -8.03 -18.15 -53.17
N ASP A 290 -8.54 -17.85 -54.37
CA ASP A 290 -7.69 -17.54 -55.52
C ASP A 290 -7.26 -16.06 -55.54
N PHE A 291 -6.09 -15.75 -54.97
CA PHE A 291 -5.48 -14.42 -54.97
C PHE A 291 -4.03 -14.52 -55.44
N PRO A 292 -3.76 -14.36 -56.75
CA PRO A 292 -2.43 -14.45 -57.28
C PRO A 292 -1.60 -13.18 -57.02
N VAL A 293 -0.28 -13.34 -56.97
CA VAL A 293 0.72 -12.27 -56.84
C VAL A 293 1.73 -12.41 -57.97
N CYS A 294 2.10 -11.28 -58.58
CA CYS A 294 3.04 -11.25 -59.70
C CYS A 294 4.46 -10.93 -59.21
N ILE A 295 5.42 -11.78 -59.56
CA ILE A 295 6.82 -11.65 -59.18
C ILE A 295 7.70 -11.64 -60.43
N LEU A 296 8.60 -10.67 -60.52
CA LEU A 296 9.66 -10.60 -61.52
C LEU A 296 10.96 -11.06 -60.89
N GLY A 297 11.46 -12.24 -61.26
CA GLY A 297 12.60 -12.85 -60.58
C GLY A 297 12.30 -13.08 -59.10
N ASN A 298 12.96 -12.31 -58.22
CA ASN A 298 12.71 -12.32 -56.79
C ASN A 298 11.89 -11.11 -56.28
N ARG A 299 11.55 -10.13 -57.12
CA ARG A 299 10.92 -8.85 -56.74
C ARG A 299 9.41 -8.86 -56.94
N THR A 300 8.64 -8.42 -55.95
CA THR A 300 7.18 -8.30 -56.03
C THR A 300 6.74 -7.04 -56.79
N LEU A 301 5.79 -7.18 -57.71
CA LEU A 301 5.27 -6.09 -58.55
C LEU A 301 3.96 -5.52 -58.01
N VAL A 302 3.74 -4.22 -58.22
CA VAL A 302 2.46 -3.54 -57.90
C VAL A 302 1.41 -3.93 -58.93
N TRP A 303 0.41 -4.72 -58.54
CA TRP A 303 -0.55 -5.28 -59.49
C TRP A 303 -1.42 -4.21 -60.15
N LYS A 304 -1.75 -3.12 -59.44
CA LYS A 304 -2.69 -2.08 -59.92
C LYS A 304 -2.33 -1.45 -61.28
N ASN A 305 -1.07 -1.55 -61.69
CA ASN A 305 -0.55 -0.91 -62.90
C ASN A 305 -0.65 -1.80 -64.17
N PHE A 306 -1.10 -3.06 -64.05
CA PHE A 306 -1.22 -3.96 -65.21
C PHE A 306 -2.31 -5.03 -65.05
N ASP A 307 -2.89 -5.44 -66.19
CA ASP A 307 -3.99 -6.41 -66.19
C ASP A 307 -3.54 -7.88 -66.14
N ILE A 308 -2.41 -8.23 -66.79
CA ILE A 308 -1.96 -9.62 -66.97
C ILE A 308 -0.51 -9.77 -66.48
N CYS A 309 -0.27 -10.77 -65.60
CA CYS A 309 1.06 -11.14 -65.10
C CYS A 309 1.86 -11.99 -66.11
N ALA A 310 2.13 -11.44 -67.29
CA ALA A 310 2.96 -12.07 -68.31
C ALA A 310 3.66 -10.98 -69.14
N LYS A 311 4.81 -11.30 -69.74
CA LYS A 311 5.52 -10.35 -70.63
C LYS A 311 4.83 -10.20 -71.99
N THR A 312 4.28 -11.29 -72.51
CA THR A 312 3.63 -11.37 -73.81
C THR A 312 2.42 -12.28 -73.73
N VAL A 313 1.40 -12.02 -74.54
CA VAL A 313 0.19 -12.85 -74.66
C VAL A 313 0.00 -13.19 -76.14
N GLU A 314 -0.40 -14.43 -76.42
CA GLU A 314 -0.77 -14.83 -77.78
C GLU A 314 -2.22 -14.44 -78.06
N THR A 315 -2.43 -13.52 -79.01
CA THR A 315 -3.76 -13.13 -79.48
C THR A 315 -3.82 -13.28 -81.00
N ALA A 316 -4.78 -14.06 -81.50
CA ALA A 316 -5.01 -14.26 -82.94
C ALA A 316 -3.76 -14.64 -83.76
N ASN A 317 -3.04 -15.70 -83.35
CA ASN A 317 -1.82 -16.23 -83.99
C ASN A 317 -0.61 -15.27 -84.01
N GLY A 318 -0.62 -14.20 -83.21
CA GLY A 318 0.52 -13.30 -83.02
C GLY A 318 0.86 -13.08 -81.54
N THR A 319 2.14 -12.92 -81.24
CA THR A 319 2.61 -12.52 -79.91
C THR A 319 2.47 -11.01 -79.76
N VAL A 320 1.62 -10.58 -78.82
CA VAL A 320 1.41 -9.17 -78.48
C VAL A 320 2.02 -8.92 -77.10
N THR A 321 2.66 -7.76 -76.92
CA THR A 321 3.22 -7.33 -75.64
C THR A 321 2.11 -6.89 -74.68
N THR A 322 2.32 -7.09 -73.38
CA THR A 322 1.33 -6.74 -72.34
C THR A 322 1.53 -5.31 -71.82
N GLN A 323 0.58 -4.80 -71.03
CA GLN A 323 0.78 -3.56 -70.26
C GLN A 323 2.00 -3.64 -69.34
N LEU A 324 2.33 -4.83 -68.82
CA LEU A 324 3.55 -5.06 -68.04
C LEU A 324 4.80 -4.75 -68.87
N TRP A 325 4.84 -5.13 -70.15
CA TRP A 325 5.94 -4.79 -71.06
C TRP A 325 6.12 -3.28 -71.21
N HIS A 326 5.02 -2.54 -71.38
CA HIS A 326 5.04 -1.08 -71.51
C HIS A 326 5.59 -0.35 -70.28
N MET A 327 5.53 -0.96 -69.10
CA MET A 327 6.11 -0.37 -67.90
C MET A 327 7.63 -0.48 -67.90
N PHE A 328 8.22 -1.55 -68.47
CA PHE A 328 9.67 -1.81 -68.38
C PHE A 328 10.42 -1.56 -69.69
N CYS A 329 9.73 -1.29 -70.79
CA CYS A 329 10.30 -1.11 -72.13
C CYS A 329 9.76 0.14 -72.82
N ASP A 330 10.60 0.78 -73.65
CA ASP A 330 10.27 2.07 -74.28
C ASP A 330 9.22 1.97 -75.40
N SER A 331 8.96 0.77 -75.94
CA SER A 331 8.02 0.59 -77.04
C SER A 331 7.23 -0.73 -76.95
N PRO A 332 6.02 -0.81 -77.55
CA PRO A 332 5.22 -2.05 -77.64
C PRO A 332 5.86 -3.15 -78.47
N PHE A 333 6.90 -2.87 -79.25
CA PHE A 333 7.48 -3.85 -80.15
C PHE A 333 8.47 -4.77 -79.41
N LEU A 334 8.58 -6.02 -79.85
CA LEU A 334 9.51 -7.01 -79.29
C LEU A 334 10.99 -6.58 -79.39
N ASN A 335 11.31 -5.63 -80.28
CA ASN A 335 12.66 -5.07 -80.47
C ASN A 335 12.95 -3.86 -79.57
N ALA A 336 12.11 -3.58 -78.56
CA ALA A 336 12.29 -2.44 -77.65
C ALA A 336 13.53 -2.60 -76.77
N THR A 337 14.14 -1.46 -76.41
CA THR A 337 15.03 -1.37 -75.26
C THR A 337 14.22 -1.52 -73.98
N CYS A 338 14.61 -2.48 -73.14
CA CYS A 338 13.97 -2.80 -71.88
C CYS A 338 14.97 -2.70 -70.72
N ASP A 339 14.45 -2.54 -69.51
CA ASP A 339 15.22 -2.70 -68.28
C ASP A 339 15.96 -4.06 -68.28
N LYS A 340 17.26 -4.04 -67.94
CA LYS A 340 18.11 -5.24 -67.91
C LYS A 340 17.56 -6.31 -66.98
N TYR A 341 17.06 -5.93 -65.80
CA TYR A 341 16.51 -6.88 -64.83
C TYR A 341 15.24 -7.55 -65.35
N PHE A 342 14.42 -6.80 -66.09
CA PHE A 342 13.22 -7.31 -66.74
C PHE A 342 13.55 -8.23 -67.92
N ALA A 343 14.63 -7.97 -68.67
CA ALA A 343 15.05 -8.82 -69.76
C ALA A 343 15.61 -10.17 -69.28
N THR A 344 16.41 -10.17 -68.21
CA THR A 344 17.12 -11.36 -67.70
C THR A 344 16.25 -12.29 -66.87
N ASN A 345 15.29 -11.77 -66.09
CA ASN A 345 14.48 -12.56 -65.17
C ASN A 345 13.09 -12.88 -65.71
N ASN A 346 12.56 -14.06 -65.39
CA ASN A 346 11.21 -14.46 -65.79
C ASN A 346 10.13 -13.82 -64.90
N VAL A 347 8.95 -13.59 -65.48
CA VAL A 347 7.75 -13.18 -64.72
C VAL A 347 7.01 -14.44 -64.32
N THR A 348 6.71 -14.56 -63.02
CA THR A 348 6.03 -15.72 -62.44
C THR A 348 4.83 -15.26 -61.61
N GLN A 349 3.78 -16.09 -61.60
CA GLN A 349 2.58 -15.87 -60.80
C GLN A 349 2.57 -16.90 -59.68
N ILE A 350 2.47 -16.44 -58.43
CA ILE A 350 2.38 -17.30 -57.25
C ILE A 350 1.07 -17.10 -56.51
N GLN A 351 0.66 -18.08 -55.71
CA GLN A 351 -0.51 -17.95 -54.85
C GLN A 351 -0.18 -17.09 -53.62
N GLY A 352 -0.93 -16.02 -53.38
CA GLY A 352 -0.77 -15.18 -52.19
C GLY A 352 -1.31 -15.83 -50.92
N ILE A 353 -2.33 -16.67 -51.03
CA ILE A 353 -2.91 -17.46 -49.93
C ILE A 353 -2.88 -18.94 -50.31
N PRO A 354 -1.74 -19.62 -50.11
CA PRO A 354 -1.62 -21.05 -50.41
C PRO A 354 -2.38 -21.93 -49.41
N GLY A 355 -2.79 -21.38 -48.25
CA GLY A 355 -3.59 -22.08 -47.25
C GLY A 355 -2.77 -22.83 -46.20
N ILE A 356 -3.42 -23.26 -45.12
CA ILE A 356 -2.73 -23.79 -43.92
C ILE A 356 -1.96 -25.10 -44.16
N THR A 357 -2.32 -25.87 -45.19
CA THR A 357 -1.71 -27.17 -45.53
C THR A 357 -0.45 -27.05 -46.40
N SER A 358 -0.13 -25.85 -46.88
CA SER A 358 0.93 -25.59 -47.87
C SER A 358 2.37 -25.63 -47.32
N GLY A 359 2.54 -25.57 -45.99
CA GLY A 359 3.87 -25.54 -45.35
C GLY A 359 4.54 -24.15 -45.29
N VAL A 360 3.85 -23.09 -45.74
CA VAL A 360 4.36 -21.70 -45.76
C VAL A 360 4.73 -21.14 -44.38
N LEU A 361 4.22 -21.74 -43.30
CA LEU A 361 4.62 -21.42 -41.93
C LEU A 361 6.15 -21.46 -41.72
N SER A 362 6.85 -22.40 -42.37
CA SER A 362 8.31 -22.54 -42.23
C SER A 362 9.08 -21.36 -42.85
N ASP A 363 8.47 -20.67 -43.80
CA ASP A 363 9.06 -19.54 -44.52
C ASP A 363 8.82 -18.23 -43.77
N ASN A 364 7.73 -18.16 -43.01
CA ASN A 364 7.34 -17.00 -42.21
C ASN A 364 7.78 -17.07 -40.73
N LEU A 365 8.53 -18.12 -40.34
CA LEU A 365 8.86 -18.36 -38.93
C LEU A 365 9.73 -17.22 -38.34
N PHE A 366 10.69 -16.76 -39.13
CA PHE A 366 11.61 -15.67 -38.80
C PHE A 366 11.26 -14.39 -39.56
N GLY A 367 11.51 -13.26 -38.92
CA GLY A 367 11.24 -11.94 -39.48
C GLY A 367 12.42 -11.38 -40.26
N ASN A 368 12.11 -10.56 -41.27
CA ASN A 368 13.07 -9.78 -42.04
C ASN A 368 12.78 -8.29 -41.82
N TYR A 369 13.77 -7.57 -41.33
CA TYR A 369 13.69 -6.13 -41.10
C TYR A 369 14.24 -5.39 -42.32
N TYR A 370 13.47 -4.42 -42.81
CA TYR A 370 13.78 -3.61 -43.99
C TYR A 370 14.01 -2.15 -43.63
N GLU A 371 14.85 -1.46 -44.41
CA GLU A 371 14.94 -0.01 -44.42
C GLU A 371 13.87 0.60 -45.34
N LYS A 372 13.48 1.85 -45.07
CA LYS A 372 12.49 2.55 -45.89
C LYS A 372 12.97 2.62 -47.35
N GLY A 373 12.15 2.14 -48.27
CA GLY A 373 12.43 2.11 -49.71
C GLY A 373 13.05 0.80 -50.22
N ASP A 374 13.34 -0.16 -49.35
CA ASP A 374 13.82 -1.49 -49.78
C ASP A 374 12.75 -2.25 -50.57
N LEU A 375 13.19 -3.04 -51.55
CA LEU A 375 12.32 -3.88 -52.36
C LEU A 375 11.88 -5.12 -51.58
N ILE A 376 10.57 -5.39 -51.56
CA ILE A 376 10.06 -6.62 -50.96
C ILE A 376 10.37 -7.80 -51.91
N SER A 377 11.25 -8.70 -51.45
CA SER A 377 11.69 -9.85 -52.22
C SER A 377 11.35 -11.19 -51.54
N LYS A 378 11.29 -12.25 -52.36
CA LYS A 378 11.13 -13.63 -51.90
C LYS A 378 12.47 -14.35 -51.93
N GLU A 379 13.01 -14.69 -50.76
CA GLU A 379 14.37 -15.24 -50.59
C GLU A 379 14.62 -16.58 -51.29
N ARG A 380 13.60 -17.44 -51.44
CA ARG A 380 13.75 -18.80 -52.00
C ARG A 380 13.60 -18.87 -53.53
N VAL A 381 13.57 -17.73 -54.21
CA VAL A 381 13.50 -17.68 -55.69
C VAL A 381 14.83 -17.18 -56.22
N GLU A 382 15.51 -18.01 -57.00
CA GLU A 382 16.76 -17.64 -57.67
C GLU A 382 16.50 -16.53 -58.70
N SER A 383 17.21 -15.42 -58.59
CA SER A 383 17.22 -14.34 -59.58
C SER A 383 18.63 -13.94 -59.94
N VAL A 384 18.85 -13.54 -61.19
CA VAL A 384 20.14 -13.00 -61.63
C VAL A 384 20.20 -11.55 -61.15
N GLU A 385 20.98 -11.30 -60.10
CA GLU A 385 21.26 -9.97 -59.57
C GLU A 385 22.42 -9.32 -60.33
N ASP A 386 22.29 -8.03 -60.65
CA ASP A 386 23.37 -7.22 -61.21
C ASP A 386 23.69 -6.11 -60.20
N SER A 387 24.98 -5.83 -60.00
CA SER A 387 25.49 -5.20 -58.76
C SER A 387 25.54 -3.67 -58.75
N ASP A 388 25.21 -2.96 -59.84
CA ASP A 388 25.52 -1.51 -59.94
C ASP A 388 24.52 -0.62 -60.70
N ASP A 389 23.31 -1.06 -61.04
CA ASP A 389 22.31 -0.16 -61.66
C ASP A 389 21.36 0.44 -60.59
N PRO A 390 21.24 1.78 -60.46
CA PRO A 390 20.24 2.39 -59.58
C PRO A 390 18.86 1.94 -60.04
N VAL A 391 17.96 1.65 -59.09
CA VAL A 391 16.58 1.22 -59.38
C VAL A 391 15.86 2.36 -60.12
N THR A 392 16.01 2.41 -61.43
CA THR A 392 15.29 3.32 -62.32
C THR A 392 13.84 2.86 -62.30
N SER A 393 12.99 3.59 -61.54
CA SER A 393 11.54 3.40 -61.40
C SER A 393 11.07 2.49 -60.24
N ALA A 394 11.39 2.88 -59.01
CA ALA A 394 10.92 2.23 -57.78
C ALA A 394 9.38 2.06 -57.70
N ASN A 395 8.60 2.95 -58.33
CA ASN A 395 7.12 2.94 -58.31
C ASN A 395 6.45 1.69 -58.94
N ARG A 396 7.24 0.82 -59.58
CA ARG A 396 6.75 -0.42 -60.24
C ARG A 396 6.75 -1.63 -59.29
N TYR A 397 7.54 -1.54 -58.21
CA TYR A 397 7.75 -2.60 -57.24
C TYR A 397 7.07 -2.26 -55.92
N VAL A 398 6.77 -3.29 -55.13
CA VAL A 398 6.29 -3.07 -53.76
C VAL A 398 7.50 -2.75 -52.87
N LEU A 399 7.44 -1.61 -52.18
CA LEU A 399 8.52 -1.07 -51.35
C LEU A 399 8.17 -1.14 -49.86
N ALA A 400 9.19 -1.24 -49.01
CA ALA A 400 9.05 -1.07 -47.58
C ALA A 400 8.72 0.40 -47.23
N ASP A 401 7.53 0.63 -46.67
CA ASP A 401 6.99 1.97 -46.33
C ASP A 401 7.79 2.68 -45.23
N ILE A 402 8.25 1.94 -44.21
CA ILE A 402 9.00 2.46 -43.07
C ILE A 402 10.16 1.54 -42.69
N THR A 403 11.23 2.14 -42.16
CA THR A 403 12.32 1.38 -41.54
C THR A 403 11.80 0.63 -40.32
N SER A 404 12.03 -0.67 -40.29
CA SER A 404 11.45 -1.58 -39.31
C SER A 404 12.50 -2.19 -38.40
N PHE A 405 12.19 -2.27 -37.11
CA PHE A 405 13.02 -2.91 -36.09
C PHE A 405 12.15 -3.32 -34.91
N PHE A 406 12.58 -4.34 -34.17
CA PHE A 406 11.78 -4.99 -33.13
C PHE A 406 11.08 -4.02 -32.16
N THR A 407 11.77 -2.97 -31.70
CA THR A 407 11.20 -2.05 -30.71
C THR A 407 10.13 -1.10 -31.28
N LEU A 408 10.20 -0.75 -32.57
CA LEU A 408 9.14 0.01 -33.25
C LEU A 408 7.86 -0.84 -33.37
N LEU A 409 7.99 -2.13 -33.67
CA LEU A 409 6.86 -3.06 -33.74
C LEU A 409 6.15 -3.18 -32.38
N VAL A 410 6.90 -3.21 -31.27
CA VAL A 410 6.32 -3.19 -29.91
C VAL A 410 5.46 -1.94 -29.69
N GLY A 411 5.96 -0.76 -30.07
CA GLY A 411 5.26 0.51 -29.92
C GLY A 411 3.98 0.63 -30.77
N ILE A 412 3.99 0.06 -31.97
CA ILE A 412 2.83 0.00 -32.87
C ILE A 412 1.79 -1.03 -32.38
N TYR A 413 2.23 -2.16 -31.82
CA TYR A 413 1.33 -3.21 -31.37
C TYR A 413 0.66 -2.90 -30.02
N PHE A 414 1.37 -2.27 -29.07
CA PHE A 414 0.88 -2.05 -27.71
C PHE A 414 -0.53 -1.42 -27.59
N PRO A 415 -0.96 -0.46 -28.44
CA PRO A 415 -2.32 0.08 -28.40
C PRO A 415 -3.42 -1.00 -28.49
N SER A 416 -3.16 -2.13 -29.15
CA SER A 416 -4.11 -3.23 -29.32
C SER A 416 -4.50 -3.97 -28.03
N VAL A 417 -3.67 -3.89 -26.98
CA VAL A 417 -3.93 -4.51 -25.68
C VAL A 417 -4.43 -3.50 -24.64
N THR A 418 -4.56 -2.23 -25.01
CA THR A 418 -5.08 -1.17 -24.13
C THR A 418 -6.60 -1.29 -23.96
N GLY A 419 -7.21 -0.42 -23.13
CA GLY A 419 -8.66 -0.43 -22.91
C GLY A 419 -9.16 -1.30 -21.75
N ILE A 420 -8.26 -1.89 -20.95
CA ILE A 420 -8.64 -2.74 -19.80
C ILE A 420 -9.46 -2.00 -18.73
N MET A 421 -9.30 -0.68 -18.62
CA MET A 421 -10.04 0.17 -17.67
C MET A 421 -11.52 0.35 -18.05
N ALA A 422 -11.92 -0.06 -19.25
CA ALA A 422 -13.33 -0.06 -19.64
C ALA A 422 -14.20 -0.98 -18.78
N GLY A 423 -13.61 -2.01 -18.16
CA GLY A 423 -14.34 -2.92 -17.27
C GLY A 423 -14.84 -2.26 -15.98
N SER A 424 -14.17 -1.22 -15.47
CA SER A 424 -14.57 -0.50 -14.25
C SER A 424 -15.29 0.81 -14.54
N ASN A 425 -15.41 1.20 -15.80
CA ASN A 425 -16.08 2.43 -16.22
C ASN A 425 -17.60 2.45 -15.95
N ARG A 426 -18.22 1.32 -15.59
CA ARG A 426 -19.64 1.23 -15.19
C ARG A 426 -19.84 0.75 -13.76
N SER A 427 -18.93 1.09 -12.85
CA SER A 427 -18.93 0.59 -11.47
C SER A 427 -20.25 0.82 -10.72
N GLY A 428 -20.99 1.89 -11.03
CA GLY A 428 -22.26 2.25 -10.37
C GLY A 428 -23.49 1.47 -10.84
N ASP A 429 -23.45 0.87 -12.03
CA ASP A 429 -24.61 0.12 -12.59
C ASP A 429 -24.52 -1.40 -12.31
N LEU A 430 -23.43 -1.86 -11.68
CA LEU A 430 -23.22 -3.29 -11.43
C LEU A 430 -23.96 -3.74 -10.17
N ARG A 431 -24.57 -4.93 -10.22
CA ARG A 431 -25.18 -5.56 -9.03
C ARG A 431 -24.17 -5.82 -7.91
N ASP A 432 -22.98 -6.28 -8.28
CA ASP A 432 -21.86 -6.53 -7.37
C ASP A 432 -20.55 -6.16 -8.09
N ALA A 433 -20.14 -4.90 -7.95
CA ALA A 433 -18.95 -4.39 -8.61
C ALA A 433 -17.66 -5.11 -8.16
N GLN A 434 -17.56 -5.47 -6.88
CA GLN A 434 -16.36 -6.09 -6.31
C GLN A 434 -16.08 -7.47 -6.89
N LYS A 435 -17.14 -8.23 -7.20
CA LYS A 435 -17.03 -9.54 -7.85
C LYS A 435 -16.99 -9.44 -9.37
N SER A 436 -17.81 -8.57 -9.98
CA SER A 436 -17.94 -8.49 -11.43
C SER A 436 -16.73 -7.87 -12.11
N ILE A 437 -16.10 -6.84 -11.54
CA ILE A 437 -14.95 -6.15 -12.18
C ILE A 437 -13.75 -7.11 -12.37
N PRO A 438 -13.28 -7.84 -11.34
CA PRO A 438 -12.14 -8.76 -11.50
C PRO A 438 -12.42 -9.88 -12.51
N ILE A 439 -13.57 -10.54 -12.39
CA ILE A 439 -13.91 -11.70 -13.23
C ILE A 439 -14.08 -11.27 -14.69
N GLY A 440 -14.84 -10.18 -14.93
CA GLY A 440 -15.11 -9.71 -16.28
C GLY A 440 -13.86 -9.19 -16.99
N THR A 441 -13.00 -8.46 -16.28
CA THR A 441 -11.78 -7.86 -16.87
C THR A 441 -10.74 -8.94 -17.20
N ILE A 442 -10.45 -9.86 -16.28
CA ILE A 442 -9.47 -10.94 -16.51
C ILE A 442 -9.96 -11.88 -17.63
N ALA A 443 -11.25 -12.21 -17.66
CA ALA A 443 -11.82 -13.01 -18.73
C ALA A 443 -11.70 -12.32 -20.10
N ALA A 444 -11.97 -11.02 -20.19
CA ALA A 444 -11.86 -10.26 -21.44
C ALA A 444 -10.41 -10.20 -21.96
N ILE A 445 -9.43 -9.98 -21.07
CA ILE A 445 -8.01 -9.98 -21.44
C ILE A 445 -7.56 -11.37 -21.89
N THR A 446 -8.04 -12.43 -21.22
CA THR A 446 -7.73 -13.81 -21.61
C THR A 446 -8.29 -14.13 -23.01
N THR A 447 -9.54 -13.77 -23.28
CA THR A 447 -10.16 -13.96 -24.61
C THR A 447 -9.42 -13.20 -25.70
N THR A 448 -9.14 -11.91 -25.48
CA THR A 448 -8.46 -11.06 -26.48
C THR A 448 -7.03 -11.51 -26.73
N SER A 449 -6.29 -11.88 -25.68
CA SER A 449 -4.93 -12.44 -25.80
C SER A 449 -4.93 -13.75 -26.59
N PHE A 450 -5.92 -14.62 -26.36
CA PHE A 450 -6.07 -15.85 -27.14
C PHE A 450 -6.32 -15.55 -28.63
N VAL A 451 -7.20 -14.59 -28.94
CA VAL A 451 -7.46 -14.17 -30.32
C VAL A 451 -6.18 -13.64 -30.97
N TYR A 452 -5.46 -12.72 -30.33
CA TYR A 452 -4.22 -12.18 -30.90
C TYR A 452 -3.14 -13.24 -31.11
N MET A 453 -2.90 -14.10 -30.13
CA MET A 453 -1.87 -15.14 -30.22
C MET A 453 -2.19 -16.19 -31.27
N SER A 454 -3.46 -16.60 -31.37
CA SER A 454 -3.88 -17.52 -32.43
C SER A 454 -3.82 -16.86 -33.81
N SER A 455 -4.19 -15.59 -33.95
CA SER A 455 -4.07 -14.85 -35.22
C SER A 455 -2.63 -14.74 -35.72
N VAL A 456 -1.63 -14.51 -34.84
CA VAL A 456 -0.20 -14.51 -35.24
C VAL A 456 0.17 -15.81 -35.97
N PHE A 457 -0.19 -16.95 -35.36
CA PHE A 457 0.13 -18.26 -35.89
C PHE A 457 -0.63 -18.54 -37.19
N LEU A 458 -1.93 -18.24 -37.23
CA LEU A 458 -2.78 -18.50 -38.39
C LEU A 458 -2.40 -17.64 -39.60
N PHE A 459 -2.05 -16.36 -39.42
CA PHE A 459 -1.62 -15.51 -40.53
C PHE A 459 -0.30 -15.98 -41.13
N GLY A 460 0.68 -16.34 -40.29
CA GLY A 460 1.96 -16.87 -40.77
C GLY A 460 1.84 -18.24 -41.44
N ALA A 461 0.81 -19.03 -41.10
CA ALA A 461 0.58 -20.35 -41.70
C ALA A 461 -0.22 -20.33 -43.00
N CYS A 462 -1.07 -19.31 -43.21
CA CYS A 462 -2.00 -19.26 -44.35
C CYS A 462 -1.55 -18.34 -45.49
N ILE A 463 -0.82 -17.27 -45.19
CA ILE A 463 -0.51 -16.17 -46.13
C ILE A 463 0.97 -16.20 -46.50
N GLU A 464 1.28 -15.98 -47.78
CA GLU A 464 2.65 -15.86 -48.27
C GLU A 464 3.38 -14.65 -47.67
N GLY A 465 4.67 -14.80 -47.35
CA GLY A 465 5.46 -13.75 -46.68
C GLY A 465 5.53 -12.42 -47.42
N VAL A 466 5.58 -12.42 -48.76
CA VAL A 466 5.59 -11.16 -49.55
C VAL A 466 4.28 -10.38 -49.43
N VAL A 467 3.15 -11.07 -49.27
CA VAL A 467 1.84 -10.44 -49.07
C VAL A 467 1.70 -9.95 -47.63
N LEU A 468 2.26 -10.68 -46.65
CA LEU A 468 2.27 -10.22 -45.26
C LEU A 468 3.09 -8.95 -45.08
N ARG A 469 4.19 -8.79 -45.83
CA ARG A 469 5.08 -7.62 -45.75
C ARG A 469 4.54 -6.39 -46.47
N ASP A 470 3.58 -6.57 -47.37
CA ASP A 470 2.86 -5.50 -48.06
C ASP A 470 1.77 -4.89 -47.16
N LYS A 471 2.02 -3.67 -46.69
CA LYS A 471 1.15 -2.94 -45.76
C LYS A 471 -0.19 -2.53 -46.38
N PHE A 472 -0.18 -2.08 -47.63
CA PHE A 472 -1.37 -1.51 -48.28
C PHE A 472 -2.08 -2.52 -49.21
N GLY A 473 -1.46 -3.66 -49.49
CA GLY A 473 -2.01 -4.72 -50.35
C GLY A 473 -1.87 -4.42 -51.83
N GLU A 474 -0.87 -3.63 -52.23
CA GLU A 474 -0.58 -3.28 -53.62
C GLU A 474 -0.29 -4.50 -54.52
N GLY A 475 0.28 -5.56 -53.95
CA GLY A 475 0.53 -6.84 -54.61
C GLY A 475 -0.71 -7.71 -54.81
N VAL A 476 -1.83 -7.40 -54.14
CA VAL A 476 -3.10 -8.17 -54.15
C VAL A 476 -4.29 -7.30 -54.59
N HIS A 477 -4.12 -6.54 -55.67
CA HIS A 477 -5.13 -5.63 -56.25
C HIS A 477 -5.62 -4.52 -55.29
N GLY A 478 -4.81 -4.11 -54.31
CA GLY A 478 -5.22 -3.11 -53.31
C GLY A 478 -6.27 -3.61 -52.33
N ASN A 479 -6.42 -4.94 -52.19
CA ASN A 479 -7.27 -5.52 -51.16
C ASN A 479 -6.56 -5.51 -49.80
N LEU A 480 -7.34 -5.39 -48.73
CA LEU A 480 -6.82 -5.57 -47.38
C LEU A 480 -6.37 -7.02 -47.18
N VAL A 481 -5.11 -7.23 -46.77
CA VAL A 481 -4.48 -8.56 -46.64
C VAL A 481 -5.24 -9.50 -45.69
N ILE A 482 -5.79 -8.99 -44.59
CA ILE A 482 -6.65 -9.81 -43.71
C ILE A 482 -8.04 -10.07 -44.33
N GLY A 483 -8.49 -9.20 -45.22
CA GLY A 483 -9.76 -9.32 -45.93
C GLY A 483 -9.75 -10.42 -46.97
N THR A 484 -8.63 -10.61 -47.69
CA THR A 484 -8.47 -11.69 -48.68
C THR A 484 -8.56 -13.08 -48.05
N LEU A 485 -8.28 -13.19 -46.75
CA LEU A 485 -8.44 -14.43 -45.99
C LEU A 485 -9.88 -14.68 -45.53
N ALA A 486 -10.73 -13.65 -45.41
CA ALA A 486 -12.03 -13.74 -44.76
C ALA A 486 -13.12 -14.37 -45.64
N TRP A 487 -13.99 -15.18 -45.03
CA TRP A 487 -15.19 -15.74 -45.66
C TRP A 487 -16.45 -15.05 -45.10
N PRO A 488 -17.45 -14.69 -45.93
CA PRO A 488 -17.64 -15.01 -47.36
C PRO A 488 -17.00 -14.03 -48.35
N SER A 489 -16.62 -12.82 -47.93
CA SER A 489 -16.08 -11.79 -48.83
C SER A 489 -15.12 -10.85 -48.08
N PRO A 490 -14.08 -10.31 -48.74
CA PRO A 490 -13.18 -9.31 -48.15
C PRO A 490 -13.91 -8.06 -47.62
N TRP A 491 -15.02 -7.68 -48.26
CA TRP A 491 -15.82 -6.51 -47.89
C TRP A 491 -16.41 -6.58 -46.49
N VAL A 492 -16.61 -7.79 -45.93
CA VAL A 492 -17.08 -7.96 -44.55
C VAL A 492 -16.10 -7.34 -43.57
N ILE A 493 -14.80 -7.54 -43.78
CA ILE A 493 -13.76 -6.97 -42.91
C ILE A 493 -13.59 -5.49 -43.17
N VAL A 494 -13.60 -5.04 -44.43
CA VAL A 494 -13.45 -3.61 -44.76
C VAL A 494 -14.56 -2.78 -44.12
N ILE A 495 -15.82 -3.18 -44.28
CA ILE A 495 -16.97 -2.46 -43.70
C ILE A 495 -17.02 -2.64 -42.17
N GLY A 496 -16.77 -3.86 -41.68
CA GLY A 496 -16.80 -4.16 -40.24
C GLY A 496 -15.74 -3.40 -39.45
N SER A 497 -14.50 -3.36 -39.96
CA SER A 497 -13.39 -2.61 -39.35
C SER A 497 -13.59 -1.10 -39.44
N PHE A 498 -14.21 -0.57 -40.50
CA PHE A 498 -14.54 0.85 -40.62
C PHE A 498 -15.52 1.30 -39.53
N PHE A 499 -16.63 0.58 -39.35
CA PHE A 499 -17.60 0.90 -38.30
C PHE A 499 -17.04 0.66 -36.88
N SER A 500 -16.26 -0.40 -36.70
CA SER A 500 -15.55 -0.66 -35.43
C SER A 500 -14.65 0.51 -35.04
N THR A 501 -13.87 1.01 -35.99
CA THR A 501 -12.89 2.07 -35.74
C THR A 501 -13.60 3.41 -35.48
N CYS A 502 -14.63 3.76 -36.25
CA CYS A 502 -15.48 4.92 -35.96
C CYS A 502 -16.14 4.82 -34.57
N GLY A 503 -16.61 3.63 -34.18
CA GLY A 503 -17.19 3.38 -32.86
C GLY A 503 -16.19 3.60 -31.71
N ALA A 504 -14.97 3.08 -31.85
CA ALA A 504 -13.90 3.26 -30.87
C ALA A 504 -13.45 4.73 -30.76
N GLY A 505 -13.39 5.44 -31.89
CA GLY A 505 -13.13 6.89 -31.91
C GLY A 505 -14.21 7.69 -31.18
N LEU A 506 -15.51 7.40 -31.42
CA LEU A 506 -16.63 8.04 -30.72
C LEU A 506 -16.60 7.75 -29.21
N GLN A 507 -16.24 6.52 -28.83
CA GLN A 507 -16.11 6.14 -27.42
C GLN A 507 -14.98 6.88 -26.72
N SER A 508 -13.84 7.05 -27.39
CA SER A 508 -12.70 7.81 -26.86
C SER A 508 -13.05 9.30 -26.70
N LEU A 509 -13.75 9.87 -27.70
CA LEU A 509 -14.16 11.27 -27.72
C LEU A 509 -15.30 11.60 -26.73
N THR A 510 -16.07 10.59 -26.31
CA THR A 510 -17.07 10.74 -25.23
C THR A 510 -16.46 10.49 -23.85
N GLY A 511 -15.50 9.56 -23.75
CA GLY A 511 -14.90 9.16 -22.48
C GLY A 511 -13.88 10.13 -21.92
N ALA A 512 -12.95 10.62 -22.75
CA ALA A 512 -11.91 11.54 -22.29
C ALA A 512 -12.46 12.84 -21.68
N PRO A 513 -13.49 13.51 -22.25
CA PRO A 513 -14.08 14.71 -21.63
C PRO A 513 -14.75 14.44 -20.28
N ARG A 514 -15.42 13.29 -20.11
CA ARG A 514 -16.07 12.90 -18.85
C ARG A 514 -15.04 12.64 -17.75
N LEU A 515 -13.93 12.02 -18.11
CA LEU A 515 -12.80 11.82 -17.21
C LEU A 515 -12.18 13.16 -16.77
N LEU A 516 -11.91 14.07 -17.71
CA LEU A 516 -11.36 15.38 -17.39
C LEU A 516 -12.32 16.21 -16.50
N GLN A 517 -13.62 16.11 -16.74
CA GLN A 517 -14.63 16.77 -15.91
C GLN A 517 -14.65 16.21 -14.48
N ALA A 518 -14.51 14.89 -14.30
CA ALA A 518 -14.43 14.27 -12.98
C ALA A 518 -13.19 14.76 -12.21
N ILE A 519 -12.03 14.80 -12.88
CA ILE A 519 -10.78 15.35 -12.31
C ILE A 519 -10.95 16.82 -11.89
N ALA A 520 -11.59 17.63 -12.74
CA ALA A 520 -11.81 19.05 -12.47
C ALA A 520 -12.76 19.29 -11.28
N LYS A 521 -13.78 18.44 -11.12
CA LYS A 521 -14.75 18.53 -10.01
C LYS A 521 -14.17 18.10 -8.66
N ASP A 522 -13.24 17.15 -8.65
CA ASP A 522 -12.52 16.77 -7.41
C ASP A 522 -11.65 17.92 -6.87
N GLY A 523 -11.35 18.93 -7.69
CA GLY A 523 -10.63 20.13 -7.27
C GLY A 523 -9.19 19.86 -6.87
N ILE A 524 -8.59 18.77 -7.37
CA ILE A 524 -7.18 18.40 -7.12
C ILE A 524 -6.19 19.32 -7.82
N VAL A 525 -6.57 19.87 -8.98
CA VAL A 525 -5.75 20.80 -9.77
C VAL A 525 -6.56 22.08 -10.00
N PRO A 526 -6.25 23.18 -9.29
CA PRO A 526 -7.01 24.43 -9.39
C PRO A 526 -7.12 24.97 -10.83
N ALA A 527 -6.07 24.80 -11.63
CA ALA A 527 -6.03 25.26 -13.03
C ALA A 527 -7.07 24.55 -13.93
N LEU A 528 -7.50 23.32 -13.59
CA LEU A 528 -8.46 22.56 -14.39
C LEU A 528 -9.92 22.86 -14.04
N ARG A 529 -10.20 23.74 -13.07
CA ARG A 529 -11.57 24.01 -12.58
C ARG A 529 -12.54 24.46 -13.67
N ILE A 530 -12.06 25.17 -14.69
CA ILE A 530 -12.89 25.65 -15.82
C ILE A 530 -13.50 24.47 -16.59
N PHE A 531 -12.79 23.35 -16.68
CA PHE A 531 -13.23 22.12 -17.36
C PHE A 531 -14.23 21.30 -16.55
N GLY A 532 -14.57 21.71 -15.32
CA GLY A 532 -15.64 21.09 -14.53
C GLY A 532 -17.05 21.47 -15.00
N HIS A 533 -17.18 22.52 -15.82
CA HIS A 533 -18.48 23.03 -16.26
C HIS A 533 -19.15 22.09 -17.28
N GLY A 534 -20.43 21.80 -17.07
CA GLY A 534 -21.23 20.94 -17.95
C GLY A 534 -22.64 21.49 -18.17
N LYS A 535 -23.32 20.99 -19.21
CA LYS A 535 -24.76 21.25 -19.45
C LYS A 535 -25.59 20.69 -18.29
N ALA A 536 -26.87 21.09 -18.19
CA ALA A 536 -27.82 20.55 -17.21
C ALA A 536 -27.93 19.01 -17.22
N ASN A 537 -27.64 18.38 -18.36
CA ASN A 537 -27.65 16.92 -18.51
C ASN A 537 -26.41 16.22 -17.93
N GLY A 538 -25.39 16.98 -17.50
CA GLY A 538 -24.08 16.48 -17.03
C GLY A 538 -23.00 16.41 -18.10
N GLU A 539 -23.31 16.71 -19.36
CA GLU A 539 -22.38 16.60 -20.48
C GLU A 539 -21.34 17.75 -20.47
N PRO A 540 -20.03 17.45 -20.53
CA PRO A 540 -18.98 18.47 -20.46
C PRO A 540 -18.81 19.22 -21.78
N THR A 541 -18.80 20.55 -21.73
CA THR A 541 -18.65 21.40 -22.93
C THR A 541 -17.19 21.78 -23.18
N TRP A 542 -16.55 22.46 -22.22
CA TRP A 542 -15.17 22.92 -22.34
C TRP A 542 -14.17 21.76 -22.41
N SER A 543 -14.42 20.66 -21.68
CA SER A 543 -13.57 19.46 -21.75
C SER A 543 -13.66 18.78 -23.10
N LEU A 544 -14.82 18.79 -23.76
CA LEU A 544 -14.98 18.25 -25.10
C LEU A 544 -14.18 19.10 -26.11
N LEU A 545 -14.24 20.43 -25.98
CA LEU A 545 -13.48 21.34 -26.83
C LEU A 545 -11.96 21.13 -26.68
N LEU A 546 -11.46 21.00 -25.44
CA LEU A 546 -10.05 20.71 -25.19
C LEU A 546 -9.63 19.36 -25.77
N THR A 547 -10.47 18.34 -25.60
CA THR A 547 -10.22 16.99 -26.12
C THR A 547 -10.18 17.00 -27.65
N ALA A 548 -11.10 17.69 -28.31
CA ALA A 548 -11.09 17.86 -29.76
C ALA A 548 -9.82 18.58 -30.23
N PHE A 549 -9.38 19.63 -29.53
CA PHE A 549 -8.15 20.34 -29.86
C PHE A 549 -6.89 19.47 -29.73
N ILE A 550 -6.76 18.69 -28.64
CA ILE A 550 -5.63 17.77 -28.47
C ILE A 550 -5.72 16.62 -29.50
N CYS A 551 -6.91 16.10 -29.77
CA CYS A 551 -7.12 15.08 -30.80
C CYS A 551 -6.70 15.58 -32.19
N GLU A 552 -7.02 16.83 -32.54
CA GLU A 552 -6.61 17.47 -33.80
C GLU A 552 -5.08 17.50 -33.93
N SER A 553 -4.35 17.77 -32.85
CA SER A 553 -2.87 17.71 -32.88
C SER A 553 -2.34 16.32 -33.28
N GLY A 554 -3.02 15.25 -32.87
CA GLY A 554 -2.69 13.88 -33.29
C GLY A 554 -3.06 13.61 -34.76
N ILE A 555 -4.15 14.19 -35.26
CA ILE A 555 -4.56 14.06 -36.67
C ILE A 555 -3.59 14.80 -37.60
N LEU A 556 -3.06 15.95 -37.19
CA LEU A 556 -2.09 16.72 -37.99
C LEU A 556 -0.77 15.97 -38.24
N ILE A 557 -0.41 15.02 -37.36
CA ILE A 557 0.73 14.10 -37.57
C ILE A 557 0.47 13.20 -38.80
N ALA A 558 -0.80 12.90 -39.10
CA ALA A 558 -1.31 12.18 -40.28
C ALA A 558 -0.90 10.70 -40.43
N SER A 559 0.20 10.29 -39.81
CA SER A 559 0.69 8.90 -39.81
C SER A 559 0.21 8.14 -38.58
N LEU A 560 -0.57 7.08 -38.80
CA LEU A 560 -1.04 6.18 -37.74
C LEU A 560 0.13 5.56 -36.95
N ASP A 561 1.18 5.16 -37.66
CA ASP A 561 2.33 4.44 -37.07
C ASP A 561 3.21 5.36 -36.20
N SER A 562 3.14 6.68 -36.42
CA SER A 562 3.81 7.68 -35.58
C SER A 562 2.99 8.05 -34.34
N VAL A 563 1.65 8.03 -34.44
CA VAL A 563 0.75 8.34 -33.32
C VAL A 563 0.68 7.18 -32.31
N ALA A 564 0.73 5.94 -32.77
CA ALA A 564 0.63 4.74 -31.93
C ALA A 564 1.68 4.70 -30.78
N PRO A 565 2.98 4.92 -31.01
CA PRO A 565 3.98 4.96 -29.93
C PRO A 565 3.74 6.07 -28.89
N ILE A 566 3.24 7.25 -29.32
CA ILE A 566 2.92 8.36 -28.41
C ILE A 566 1.81 7.95 -27.43
N LEU A 567 0.76 7.32 -27.95
CA LEU A 567 -0.31 6.76 -27.14
C LEU A 567 0.21 5.68 -26.18
N SER A 568 1.07 4.79 -26.67
CA SER A 568 1.65 3.71 -25.87
C SER A 568 2.41 4.24 -24.66
N MET A 569 3.12 5.37 -24.79
CA MET A 569 3.80 6.02 -23.66
C MET A 569 2.83 6.41 -22.54
N PHE A 570 1.69 7.05 -22.87
CA PHE A 570 0.72 7.50 -21.87
C PHE A 570 0.04 6.33 -21.15
N PHE A 571 -0.35 5.27 -21.88
CA PHE A 571 -0.96 4.09 -21.27
C PHE A 571 0.02 3.27 -20.45
N LEU A 572 1.25 3.06 -20.93
CA LEU A 572 2.29 2.38 -20.16
C LEU A 572 2.59 3.12 -18.86
N MET A 573 2.65 4.45 -18.89
CA MET A 573 2.85 5.26 -17.69
C MET A 573 1.68 5.15 -16.71
N CYS A 574 0.45 5.19 -17.21
CA CYS A 574 -0.76 4.98 -16.40
C CYS A 574 -0.71 3.61 -15.69
N TYR A 575 -0.40 2.55 -16.42
CA TYR A 575 -0.30 1.18 -15.88
C TYR A 575 0.87 1.03 -14.92
N MET A 576 2.01 1.67 -15.19
CA MET A 576 3.15 1.72 -14.28
C MET A 576 2.75 2.32 -12.92
N PHE A 577 2.05 3.45 -12.89
CA PHE A 577 1.65 4.08 -11.63
C PHE A 577 0.61 3.26 -10.85
N VAL A 578 -0.35 2.65 -11.54
CA VAL A 578 -1.32 1.75 -10.90
C VAL A 578 -0.59 0.57 -10.23
N ASN A 579 0.33 -0.06 -10.95
CA ASN A 579 1.12 -1.19 -10.42
C ASN A 579 2.05 -0.78 -9.27
N LEU A 580 2.74 0.36 -9.41
CA LEU A 580 3.62 0.92 -8.38
C LEU A 580 2.83 1.24 -7.10
N ALA A 581 1.69 1.91 -7.22
CA ALA A 581 0.88 2.29 -6.06
C ALA A 581 0.39 1.06 -5.27
N CYS A 582 -0.16 0.04 -5.94
CA CYS A 582 -0.59 -1.19 -5.28
C CYS A 582 0.55 -1.88 -4.51
N ALA A 583 1.74 -1.99 -5.14
CA ALA A 583 2.91 -2.59 -4.51
C ALA A 583 3.37 -1.79 -3.29
N VAL A 584 3.51 -0.46 -3.42
CA VAL A 584 3.97 0.44 -2.36
C VAL A 584 3.01 0.46 -1.17
N GLN A 585 1.70 0.55 -1.42
CA GLN A 585 0.69 0.57 -0.36
C GLN A 585 0.67 -0.74 0.45
N THR A 586 0.86 -1.86 -0.23
CA THR A 586 0.95 -3.18 0.42
C THR A 586 2.23 -3.30 1.25
N LEU A 587 3.37 -2.85 0.73
CA LEU A 587 4.67 -2.87 1.43
C LEU A 587 4.70 -1.93 2.63
N LEU A 588 4.12 -0.73 2.50
CA LEU A 588 4.07 0.27 3.56
C LEU A 588 2.98 0.02 4.60
N ARG A 589 2.11 -0.98 4.38
CA ARG A 589 0.94 -1.29 5.21
C ARG A 589 0.11 -0.04 5.48
N THR A 590 -0.32 0.61 4.41
CA THR A 590 -1.27 1.74 4.49
C THR A 590 -2.54 1.31 5.24
N PRO A 591 -3.05 2.08 6.21
CA PRO A 591 -4.16 1.67 7.08
C PRO A 591 -5.44 1.23 6.35
N ASN A 592 -5.81 1.97 5.30
CA ASN A 592 -7.04 1.75 4.53
C ASN A 592 -6.89 0.77 3.36
N TRP A 593 -5.73 0.13 3.21
CA TRP A 593 -5.46 -0.80 2.10
C TRP A 593 -5.52 -2.24 2.56
N ARG A 594 -6.62 -2.94 2.22
CA ARG A 594 -6.86 -4.33 2.60
C ARG A 594 -7.51 -5.08 1.42
N PRO A 595 -6.75 -5.32 0.32
CA PRO A 595 -7.29 -5.98 -0.86
C PRO A 595 -7.73 -7.40 -0.51
N ARG A 596 -8.99 -7.75 -0.85
CA ARG A 596 -9.57 -9.07 -0.58
C ARG A 596 -9.38 -10.07 -1.73
N PHE A 597 -8.79 -9.64 -2.85
CA PHE A 597 -8.60 -10.48 -4.02
C PHE A 597 -7.57 -11.60 -3.79
N LYS A 598 -7.98 -12.85 -3.97
CA LYS A 598 -7.18 -14.05 -3.64
C LYS A 598 -5.87 -14.18 -4.45
N PHE A 599 -5.88 -13.76 -5.72
CA PHE A 599 -4.71 -13.91 -6.61
C PHE A 599 -3.77 -12.70 -6.60
N TYR A 600 -4.01 -11.74 -5.69
CA TYR A 600 -3.16 -10.57 -5.55
C TYR A 600 -1.94 -10.85 -4.68
N HIS A 601 -0.76 -10.42 -5.15
CA HIS A 601 0.46 -10.36 -4.35
C HIS A 601 1.30 -9.16 -4.79
N TRP A 602 1.96 -8.47 -3.85
CA TRP A 602 2.75 -7.26 -4.15
C TRP A 602 3.84 -7.49 -5.21
N ALA A 603 4.41 -8.70 -5.26
CA ALA A 603 5.42 -9.05 -6.24
C ALA A 603 4.88 -9.10 -7.69
N LEU A 604 3.60 -9.46 -7.88
CA LEU A 604 2.97 -9.46 -9.21
C LEU A 604 2.79 -8.02 -9.71
N SER A 605 2.36 -7.10 -8.84
CA SER A 605 2.29 -5.68 -9.17
C SER A 605 3.68 -5.08 -9.42
N PHE A 606 4.70 -5.46 -8.64
CA PHE A 606 6.07 -5.02 -8.89
C PHE A 606 6.62 -5.54 -10.23
N LEU A 607 6.34 -6.80 -10.59
CA LEU A 607 6.67 -7.36 -11.91
C LEU A 607 5.97 -6.58 -13.04
N GLY A 608 4.68 -6.28 -12.87
CA GLY A 608 3.91 -5.49 -13.84
C GLY A 608 4.47 -4.08 -14.03
N MET A 609 4.86 -3.41 -12.94
CA MET A 609 5.55 -2.13 -12.97
C MET A 609 6.88 -2.22 -13.74
N SER A 610 7.69 -3.25 -13.45
CA SER A 610 8.97 -3.46 -14.14
C SER A 610 8.79 -3.70 -15.64
N LEU A 611 7.80 -4.50 -16.05
CA LEU A 611 7.51 -4.74 -17.47
C LEU A 611 7.03 -3.47 -18.18
N CYS A 612 6.16 -2.67 -17.53
CA CYS A 612 5.74 -1.38 -18.09
C CYS A 612 6.95 -0.46 -18.34
N LEU A 613 7.86 -0.38 -17.37
CA LEU A 613 9.07 0.45 -17.47
C LEU A 613 9.98 -0.06 -18.59
N THR A 614 10.23 -1.36 -18.67
CA THR A 614 11.03 -1.95 -19.76
C THR A 614 10.42 -1.62 -21.13
N LEU A 615 9.10 -1.80 -21.30
CA LEU A 615 8.41 -1.48 -22.55
C LEU A 615 8.51 0.00 -22.95
N MET A 616 8.41 0.91 -21.99
CA MET A 616 8.58 2.34 -22.25
C MET A 616 9.97 2.66 -22.79
N PHE A 617 11.01 2.14 -22.13
CA PHE A 617 12.40 2.36 -22.56
C PHE A 617 12.73 1.68 -23.89
N LEU A 618 12.14 0.52 -24.17
CA LEU A 618 12.29 -0.16 -25.47
C LEU A 618 11.72 0.68 -26.61
N CYS A 619 10.52 1.23 -26.45
CA CYS A 619 9.89 2.03 -27.51
C CYS A 619 10.64 3.34 -27.76
N SER A 620 10.87 4.14 -26.71
CA SER A 620 11.69 5.36 -26.81
C SER A 620 12.15 5.81 -25.42
N TRP A 621 13.45 5.67 -25.18
CA TRP A 621 14.05 6.03 -23.89
C TRP A 621 13.96 7.53 -23.57
N TYR A 622 14.09 8.40 -24.58
CA TYR A 622 14.09 9.85 -24.36
C TYR A 622 12.67 10.37 -24.08
N TYR A 623 11.65 9.89 -24.82
CA TYR A 623 10.26 10.21 -24.49
C TYR A 623 9.87 9.65 -23.12
N ALA A 624 10.33 8.45 -22.76
CA ALA A 624 10.06 7.86 -21.46
C ALA A 624 10.59 8.72 -20.30
N ILE A 625 11.83 9.23 -20.38
CA ILE A 625 12.41 10.09 -19.34
C ILE A 625 11.64 11.40 -19.21
N VAL A 626 11.36 12.08 -20.33
CA VAL A 626 10.59 13.34 -20.33
C VAL A 626 9.21 13.13 -19.72
N ALA A 627 8.51 12.07 -20.15
CA ALA A 627 7.16 11.76 -19.70
C ALA A 627 7.13 11.41 -18.20
N MET A 628 8.10 10.64 -17.69
CA MET A 628 8.25 10.39 -16.25
C MET A 628 8.54 11.66 -15.45
N GLY A 629 9.36 12.57 -15.98
CA GLY A 629 9.65 13.87 -15.36
C GLY A 629 8.39 14.75 -15.24
N ILE A 630 7.59 14.82 -16.30
CA ILE A 630 6.31 15.54 -16.31
C ILE A 630 5.34 14.92 -15.29
N ALA A 631 5.19 13.60 -15.28
CA ALA A 631 4.26 12.95 -14.37
C ALA A 631 4.68 13.03 -12.89
N GLY A 632 5.98 12.93 -12.61
CA GLY A 632 6.51 13.18 -11.26
C GLY A 632 6.26 14.61 -10.79
N SER A 633 6.36 15.58 -11.70
CA SER A 633 6.04 16.99 -11.42
C SER A 633 4.55 17.18 -11.14
N ILE A 634 3.67 16.55 -11.92
CA ILE A 634 2.21 16.55 -11.70
C ILE A 634 1.86 15.92 -10.34
N TYR A 635 2.44 14.76 -10.02
CA TYR A 635 2.23 14.10 -8.72
C TYR A 635 2.64 15.01 -7.56
N LYS A 636 3.83 15.62 -7.63
CA LYS A 636 4.31 16.53 -6.58
C LYS A 636 3.48 17.81 -6.48
N TYR A 637 3.01 18.34 -7.60
CA TYR A 637 2.11 19.49 -7.61
C TYR A 637 0.78 19.19 -6.92
N ILE A 638 0.18 18.02 -7.19
CA ILE A 638 -1.08 17.60 -6.55
C ILE A 638 -0.88 17.40 -5.04
N GLU A 639 0.24 16.77 -4.64
CA GLU A 639 0.58 16.59 -3.22
C GLU A 639 0.72 17.94 -2.49
N PHE A 640 1.37 18.92 -3.13
CA PHE A 640 1.54 20.28 -2.59
C PHE A 640 0.20 21.01 -2.47
N ALA A 641 -0.62 21.01 -3.53
CA ALA A 641 -1.92 21.68 -3.53
C ALA A 641 -2.91 21.02 -2.54
N GLY A 642 -2.83 19.69 -2.39
CA GLY A 642 -3.59 18.95 -1.38
C GLY A 642 -3.19 19.35 0.05
N ALA A 643 -1.89 19.44 0.32
CA ALA A 643 -1.36 19.89 1.60
C ALA A 643 -1.74 21.34 1.93
N GLU A 644 -1.70 22.25 0.95
CA GLU A 644 -2.12 23.64 1.11
C GLU A 644 -3.62 23.74 1.44
N LYS A 645 -4.46 22.92 0.80
CA LYS A 645 -5.90 22.89 1.08
C LYS A 645 -6.24 22.30 2.45
N GLU A 646 -5.54 21.25 2.87
CA GLU A 646 -5.81 20.58 4.16
C GLU A 646 -5.26 21.39 5.35
N TRP A 647 -4.07 22.00 5.22
CA TRP A 647 -3.34 22.62 6.33
C TRP A 647 -3.18 24.14 6.23
N GLY A 648 -3.61 24.76 5.13
CA GLY A 648 -3.50 26.20 4.87
C GLY A 648 -2.13 26.68 4.34
N ASP A 649 -1.08 25.88 4.50
CA ASP A 649 0.27 26.13 3.97
C ASP A 649 0.81 24.85 3.35
N GLY A 650 1.28 24.93 2.10
CA GLY A 650 1.74 23.77 1.33
C GLY A 650 2.99 23.10 1.92
N ILE A 651 4.06 23.85 2.22
CA ILE A 651 5.34 23.25 2.66
C ILE A 651 5.20 22.68 4.07
N ARG A 652 4.61 23.46 4.99
CA ARG A 652 4.36 22.99 6.35
C ARG A 652 3.32 21.86 6.36
N GLY A 653 2.28 21.96 5.52
CA GLY A 653 1.26 20.94 5.36
C GLY A 653 1.84 19.58 4.96
N LEU A 654 2.79 19.54 4.03
CA LEU A 654 3.47 18.29 3.65
C LEU A 654 4.15 17.61 4.85
N SER A 655 4.84 18.39 5.68
CA SER A 655 5.48 17.85 6.90
C SER A 655 4.47 17.33 7.93
N LEU A 656 3.33 18.01 8.07
CA LEU A 656 2.25 17.63 8.97
C LEU A 656 1.52 16.37 8.50
N SER A 657 1.21 16.27 7.21
CA SER A 657 0.63 15.07 6.60
C SER A 657 1.56 13.85 6.75
N ALA A 658 2.86 14.03 6.51
CA ALA A 658 3.86 12.98 6.72
C ALA A 658 3.93 12.52 8.19
N ALA A 659 3.89 13.46 9.14
CA ALA A 659 3.88 13.15 10.57
C ALA A 659 2.60 12.41 10.99
N ARG A 660 1.43 12.88 10.56
CA ARG A 660 0.13 12.24 10.82
C ARG A 660 0.11 10.81 10.29
N TYR A 661 0.53 10.61 9.04
CA TYR A 661 0.56 9.29 8.41
C TYR A 661 1.48 8.32 9.15
N ALA A 662 2.66 8.78 9.58
CA ALA A 662 3.58 7.97 10.38
C ALA A 662 2.99 7.58 11.74
N LEU A 663 2.24 8.47 12.39
CA LEU A 663 1.59 8.21 13.69
C LEU A 663 0.44 7.21 13.59
N MET A 664 -0.44 7.33 12.61
CA MET A 664 -1.55 6.37 12.42
C MET A 664 -1.00 4.95 12.15
N ARG A 665 0.08 4.83 11.38
CA ARG A 665 0.73 3.54 11.14
C ARG A 665 1.34 2.91 12.40
N LEU A 666 1.80 3.74 13.34
CA LEU A 666 2.36 3.25 14.61
C LEU A 666 1.29 2.65 15.54
N GLU A 667 0.02 2.98 15.34
CA GLU A 667 -1.09 2.53 16.19
C GLU A 667 -1.60 1.12 15.83
N GLU A 668 -1.51 0.72 14.56
CA GLU A 668 -1.99 -0.61 14.10
C GLU A 668 -1.05 -1.77 14.44
N GLY A 669 0.24 -1.50 14.73
CA GLY A 669 1.23 -2.53 15.03
C GLY A 669 1.28 -2.89 16.53
N PRO A 670 1.58 -4.15 16.90
CA PRO A 670 1.86 -4.46 18.31
C PRO A 670 3.07 -3.60 18.74
N PRO A 671 3.02 -2.92 19.90
CA PRO A 671 4.17 -2.18 20.39
C PRO A 671 5.36 -3.15 20.45
N HIS A 672 6.49 -2.76 19.88
CA HIS A 672 7.68 -3.60 19.75
C HIS A 672 8.18 -4.05 21.14
N THR A 673 7.72 -5.21 21.62
CA THR A 673 8.03 -5.71 22.97
C THR A 673 9.39 -6.40 23.05
N LYS A 674 9.94 -6.88 21.92
CA LYS A 674 11.15 -7.74 21.89
C LYS A 674 12.48 -6.99 22.06
N ASN A 675 12.50 -5.67 21.86
CA ASN A 675 13.69 -4.83 21.97
C ASN A 675 13.36 -3.48 22.59
N TRP A 676 13.35 -3.45 23.91
CA TRP A 676 13.11 -2.23 24.65
C TRP A 676 14.24 -1.19 24.42
N ARG A 677 13.85 0.07 24.29
CA ARG A 677 14.73 1.24 24.23
C ARG A 677 14.10 2.37 25.06
N PRO A 678 14.89 3.14 25.84
CA PRO A 678 14.35 4.19 26.70
C PRO A 678 13.84 5.36 25.87
N GLN A 679 12.56 5.71 26.01
CA GLN A 679 11.91 6.94 25.52
C GLN A 679 11.57 7.78 26.75
N LEU A 680 12.25 8.90 26.91
CA LEU A 680 12.34 9.60 28.19
C LEU A 680 11.26 10.68 28.32
N LEU A 681 10.54 10.68 29.44
CA LEU A 681 9.87 11.84 30.00
C LEU A 681 10.74 12.39 31.13
N VAL A 682 11.33 13.57 30.92
CA VAL A 682 12.21 14.22 31.88
C VAL A 682 11.40 15.24 32.67
N LEU A 683 11.21 14.99 33.96
CA LEU A 683 10.49 15.89 34.85
C LEU A 683 11.48 16.86 35.49
N VAL A 684 11.24 18.16 35.28
CA VAL A 684 12.11 19.25 35.71
C VAL A 684 11.32 20.20 36.60
N SER A 685 11.87 20.53 37.77
CA SER A 685 11.37 21.58 38.65
C SER A 685 11.88 22.97 38.21
N THR A 686 11.02 23.96 38.34
CA THR A 686 11.33 25.38 38.09
C THR A 686 11.21 26.17 39.38
N ASP A 687 12.07 27.16 39.56
CA ASP A 687 12.01 28.10 40.68
C ASP A 687 10.92 29.17 40.50
N ALA A 688 10.80 30.08 41.47
CA ALA A 688 9.84 31.19 41.42
C ALA A 688 10.07 32.13 40.21
N GLU A 689 11.31 32.26 39.75
CA GLU A 689 11.70 33.04 38.57
C GLU A 689 11.52 32.27 37.25
N GLN A 690 10.98 31.05 37.32
CA GLN A 690 10.76 30.14 36.18
C GLN A 690 12.05 29.65 35.53
N ASN A 691 13.17 29.70 36.24
CA ASN A 691 14.42 29.08 35.84
C ASN A 691 14.45 27.62 36.31
N VAL A 692 15.13 26.77 35.54
CA VAL A 692 15.28 25.35 35.86
C VAL A 692 16.28 25.17 37.01
N GLU A 693 15.84 24.57 38.12
CA GLU A 693 16.68 24.38 39.30
C GLU A 693 17.87 23.43 39.07
N GLN A 694 17.69 22.44 38.19
CA GLN A 694 18.63 21.35 37.97
C GLN A 694 18.92 21.12 36.46
N PRO A 695 19.66 22.03 35.80
CA PRO A 695 19.90 21.96 34.35
C PRO A 695 20.72 20.72 33.93
N ARG A 696 21.52 20.17 34.86
CA ARG A 696 22.33 18.95 34.63
C ARG A 696 21.50 17.71 34.30
N LEU A 697 20.21 17.69 34.64
CA LEU A 697 19.30 16.61 34.25
C LEU A 697 19.13 16.52 32.72
N LEU A 698 19.11 17.67 32.04
CA LEU A 698 19.08 17.75 30.59
C LEU A 698 20.43 17.37 29.96
N SER A 699 21.55 17.74 30.60
CA SER A 699 22.87 17.25 30.18
C SER A 699 22.93 15.72 30.20
N LEU A 700 22.48 15.09 31.29
CA LEU A 700 22.44 13.62 31.41
C LEU A 700 21.50 12.99 30.35
N THR A 701 20.35 13.62 30.10
CA THR A 701 19.39 13.17 29.08
C THR A 701 20.04 13.14 27.70
N ASN A 702 20.76 14.20 27.32
CA ASN A 702 21.51 14.23 26.06
C ASN A 702 22.60 13.16 26.03
N GLN A 703 23.31 12.94 27.14
CA GLN A 703 24.35 11.91 27.21
C GLN A 703 23.79 10.49 27.04
N LEU A 704 22.59 10.22 27.56
CA LEU A 704 21.94 8.92 27.48
C LEU A 704 21.32 8.67 26.10
N LYS A 705 20.76 9.70 25.46
CA LYS A 705 20.03 9.57 24.17
C LYS A 705 20.87 9.94 22.95
N ALA A 706 21.95 10.69 23.12
CA ALA A 706 22.81 11.21 22.07
C ALA A 706 22.04 11.85 20.88
N GLY A 707 20.92 12.52 21.18
CA GLY A 707 20.04 13.15 20.19
C GLY A 707 19.19 12.19 19.35
N LYS A 708 19.04 10.92 19.76
CA LYS A 708 18.23 9.89 19.07
C LYS A 708 17.03 9.46 19.90
N GLY A 709 15.93 9.11 19.23
CA GLY A 709 14.68 8.66 19.85
C GLY A 709 13.85 9.80 20.44
N LEU A 710 12.76 9.45 21.13
CA LEU A 710 11.84 10.40 21.74
C LEU A 710 12.37 10.89 23.09
N THR A 711 12.27 12.19 23.33
CA THR A 711 12.51 12.84 24.61
C THR A 711 11.47 13.94 24.79
N ILE A 712 10.74 13.89 25.89
CA ILE A 712 9.76 14.90 26.29
C ILE A 712 10.27 15.50 27.60
N VAL A 713 10.40 16.83 27.66
CA VAL A 713 10.77 17.55 28.88
C VAL A 713 9.51 18.20 29.44
N GLY A 714 9.10 17.73 30.61
CA GLY A 714 7.90 18.15 31.31
C GLY A 714 8.23 19.05 32.51
N THR A 715 7.47 20.13 32.70
CA THR A 715 7.45 20.86 33.97
C THR A 715 6.03 21.10 34.46
N ALA A 716 5.86 21.06 35.78
CA ALA A 716 4.60 21.23 36.46
C ALA A 716 4.62 22.56 37.23
N LEU A 717 3.63 23.42 36.99
CA LEU A 717 3.47 24.70 37.66
C LEU A 717 2.23 24.69 38.56
N ALA A 718 2.38 25.16 39.79
CA ALA A 718 1.27 25.30 40.73
C ALA A 718 0.48 26.59 40.45
N GLY A 719 -0.85 26.49 40.38
CA GLY A 719 -1.77 27.62 40.26
C GLY A 719 -2.94 27.37 39.30
N THR A 720 -3.69 28.42 38.99
CA THR A 720 -4.81 28.36 38.05
C THR A 720 -4.36 28.83 36.66
N TYR A 721 -4.73 28.08 35.61
CA TYR A 721 -4.28 28.36 34.25
C TYR A 721 -4.67 29.76 33.74
N LEU A 722 -5.85 30.25 34.13
CA LEU A 722 -6.34 31.59 33.76
C LEU A 722 -5.41 32.72 34.22
N ALA A 723 -4.83 32.59 35.42
CA ALA A 723 -3.93 33.59 35.99
C ALA A 723 -2.48 33.39 35.53
N ASN A 724 -2.06 32.12 35.37
CA ASN A 724 -0.65 31.76 35.16
C ASN A 724 -0.30 31.41 33.70
N HIS A 725 -1.16 31.75 32.72
CA HIS A 725 -0.90 31.45 31.31
C HIS A 725 0.40 32.06 30.78
N GLU A 726 0.68 33.33 31.11
CA GLU A 726 1.93 33.98 30.70
C GLU A 726 3.16 33.33 31.34
N GLN A 727 3.06 32.92 32.60
CA GLN A 727 4.14 32.22 33.30
C GLN A 727 4.42 30.86 32.67
N ALA A 728 3.37 30.12 32.28
CA ALA A 728 3.52 28.85 31.57
C ALA A 728 4.22 29.02 30.21
N GLN A 729 3.87 30.07 29.45
CA GLN A 729 4.56 30.39 28.19
C GLN A 729 6.03 30.77 28.40
N ARG A 730 6.34 31.58 29.43
CA ARG A 730 7.73 31.94 29.78
C ARG A 730 8.55 30.71 30.20
N ALA A 731 7.98 29.84 31.02
CA ALA A 731 8.61 28.58 31.43
C ALA A 731 8.87 27.67 30.22
N GLU A 732 7.93 27.58 29.28
CA GLU A 732 8.11 26.80 28.05
C GLU A 732 9.25 27.34 27.18
N GLN A 733 9.32 28.67 27.00
CA GLN A 733 10.41 29.30 26.24
C GLN A 733 11.77 29.14 26.92
N ALA A 734 11.83 29.28 28.25
CA ALA A 734 13.03 29.06 29.04
C ALA A 734 13.53 27.61 28.91
N LEU A 735 12.62 26.63 28.99
CA LEU A 735 12.92 25.22 28.79
C LEU A 735 13.43 24.93 27.38
N ARG A 736 12.78 25.45 26.34
CA ARG A 736 13.24 25.28 24.94
C ARG A 736 14.65 25.83 24.74
N LYS A 737 14.93 27.03 25.24
CA LYS A 737 16.26 27.65 25.17
C LYS A 737 17.32 26.81 25.90
N LEU A 738 16.97 26.24 27.06
CA LEU A 738 17.87 25.37 27.81
C LEU A 738 18.10 24.02 27.09
N MET A 739 17.06 23.44 26.51
CA MET A 739 17.15 22.22 25.70
C MET A 739 18.09 22.41 24.50
N GLU A 740 18.01 23.54 23.80
CA GLU A 740 18.92 23.89 22.71
C GLU A 740 20.37 24.02 23.20
N THR A 741 20.57 24.70 24.32
CA THR A 741 21.89 24.90 24.95
C THR A 741 22.54 23.57 25.33
N GLU A 742 21.77 22.66 25.93
CA GLU A 742 22.21 21.31 26.33
C GLU A 742 22.18 20.28 25.18
N LYS A 743 21.78 20.72 23.97
CA LYS A 743 21.65 19.91 22.75
C LYS A 743 20.69 18.72 22.88
N VAL A 744 19.63 18.87 23.69
CA VAL A 744 18.54 17.90 23.81
C VAL A 744 17.57 18.09 22.64
N LYS A 745 17.50 17.09 21.76
CA LYS A 745 16.47 17.04 20.70
C LYS A 745 15.21 16.40 21.27
N GLY A 746 14.14 17.17 21.44
CA GLY A 746 12.90 16.68 22.03
C GLY A 746 11.78 17.71 22.01
N PHE A 747 10.69 17.39 22.70
CA PHE A 747 9.53 18.25 22.87
C PHE A 747 9.47 18.81 24.30
N CYS A 748 8.93 20.02 24.46
CA CYS A 748 8.68 20.65 25.75
C CYS A 748 7.18 20.62 26.05
N GLN A 749 6.81 20.28 27.27
CA GLN A 749 5.43 20.26 27.73
C GLN A 749 5.33 20.89 29.12
N VAL A 750 4.48 21.90 29.27
CA VAL A 750 4.24 22.60 30.54
C VAL A 750 2.80 22.35 30.96
N THR A 751 2.57 21.97 32.20
CA THR A 751 1.22 21.75 32.74
C THR A 751 1.01 22.58 33.99
N VAL A 752 -0.11 23.31 34.03
CA VAL A 752 -0.51 24.14 35.17
C VAL A 752 -1.67 23.45 35.87
N SER A 753 -1.55 23.22 37.18
CA SER A 753 -2.63 22.67 38.01
C SER A 753 -2.61 23.31 39.40
N SER A 754 -3.74 23.22 40.10
CA SER A 754 -3.86 23.69 41.48
C SER A 754 -2.89 22.98 42.43
N ASN A 755 -2.60 21.71 42.17
CA ASN A 755 -1.66 20.89 42.91
C ASN A 755 -0.52 20.38 42.01
N LEU A 756 0.71 20.44 42.50
CA LEU A 756 1.91 20.01 41.77
C LEU A 756 1.90 18.49 41.50
N HIS A 757 1.36 17.72 42.45
CA HIS A 757 1.16 16.28 42.30
C HIS A 757 0.31 15.97 41.06
N ASP A 758 -0.89 16.56 40.99
CA ASP A 758 -1.85 16.29 39.91
C ASP A 758 -1.32 16.75 38.55
N ALA A 759 -0.61 17.87 38.48
CA ALA A 759 0.08 18.29 37.26
C ALA A 759 1.12 17.26 36.79
N THR A 760 1.88 16.68 37.72
CA THR A 760 2.89 15.67 37.41
C THR A 760 2.25 14.35 37.00
N SER A 761 1.16 13.95 37.67
CA SER A 761 0.37 12.77 37.32
C SER A 761 -0.25 12.89 35.92
N HIS A 762 -0.78 14.06 35.57
CA HIS A 762 -1.28 14.34 34.22
C HIS A 762 -0.15 14.29 33.17
N LEU A 763 1.03 14.83 33.46
CA LEU A 763 2.18 14.71 32.56
C LEU A 763 2.57 13.25 32.34
N LEU A 764 2.54 12.41 33.38
CA LEU A 764 2.85 10.99 33.28
C LEU A 764 1.85 10.23 32.39
N GLN A 765 0.57 10.56 32.47
CA GLN A 765 -0.48 9.81 31.77
C GLN A 765 -0.73 10.32 30.35
N ALA A 766 -0.62 11.64 30.11
CA ALA A 766 -1.05 12.29 28.88
C ALA A 766 0.08 12.77 27.95
N SER A 767 1.36 12.61 28.32
CA SER A 767 2.47 13.05 27.46
C SER A 767 2.73 12.10 26.29
N GLY A 768 2.56 12.60 25.07
CA GLY A 768 2.79 11.87 23.81
C GLY A 768 1.60 11.95 22.86
N LEU A 769 1.71 11.33 21.69
CA LEU A 769 0.62 11.25 20.70
C LEU A 769 0.58 9.86 20.05
N GLY A 770 -0.53 9.13 20.25
CA GLY A 770 -0.72 7.78 19.72
C GLY A 770 0.39 6.80 20.14
N GLY A 771 1.01 6.14 19.16
CA GLY A 771 2.15 5.24 19.40
C GLY A 771 3.45 5.93 19.83
N LEU A 772 3.57 7.25 19.65
CA LEU A 772 4.75 8.03 20.02
C LEU A 772 4.61 8.56 21.46
N LYS A 773 4.90 7.69 22.43
CA LYS A 773 4.83 7.99 23.87
C LYS A 773 6.12 7.64 24.61
N HIS A 774 6.27 8.22 25.79
CA HIS A 774 7.36 7.90 26.70
C HIS A 774 7.15 6.51 27.33
N ASN A 775 8.25 5.83 27.66
CA ASN A 775 8.24 4.53 28.35
C ASN A 775 9.14 4.49 29.59
N ALA A 776 9.87 5.59 29.84
CA ALA A 776 10.75 5.77 30.98
C ALA A 776 10.64 7.20 31.50
N VAL A 777 10.59 7.37 32.82
CA VAL A 777 10.54 8.66 33.50
C VAL A 777 11.90 8.94 34.13
N LEU A 778 12.43 10.13 33.88
CA LEU A 778 13.66 10.63 34.48
C LEU A 778 13.32 11.79 35.40
N VAL A 779 13.52 11.61 36.70
CA VAL A 779 13.19 12.62 37.73
C VAL A 779 14.36 12.78 38.69
N SER A 780 14.63 14.01 39.13
CA SER A 780 15.69 14.29 40.10
C SER A 780 15.34 13.81 41.52
N TRP A 781 16.35 13.41 42.28
CA TRP A 781 16.22 13.17 43.72
C TRP A 781 15.81 14.46 44.46
N PRO A 782 14.85 14.41 45.41
CA PRO A 782 14.44 15.57 46.20
C PRO A 782 15.58 16.06 47.11
N ARG A 783 15.91 17.35 47.05
CA ARG A 783 16.93 17.96 47.92
C ARG A 783 16.36 18.16 49.32
N ASN A 784 17.21 18.05 50.34
CA ASN A 784 16.91 18.44 51.72
C ASN A 784 15.61 17.87 52.33
N TRP A 785 15.16 16.71 51.88
CA TRP A 785 13.89 16.11 52.32
C TRP A 785 13.79 15.85 53.85
N LYS A 786 14.93 15.86 54.55
CA LYS A 786 15.04 15.75 56.02
C LYS A 786 14.70 17.04 56.78
N GLN A 787 14.56 18.19 56.11
CA GLN A 787 14.17 19.46 56.74
C GLN A 787 12.64 19.49 56.98
N ALA A 788 12.22 20.03 58.13
CA ALA A 788 10.84 19.92 58.61
C ALA A 788 9.78 20.61 57.72
N ASP A 789 10.16 21.63 56.94
CA ASP A 789 9.23 22.42 56.12
C ASP A 789 8.87 21.77 54.76
N ASP A 790 9.57 20.72 54.33
CA ASP A 790 9.47 20.14 52.96
C ASP A 790 8.68 18.81 52.88
N HIS A 791 7.79 18.57 53.85
CA HIS A 791 7.06 17.29 53.97
C HIS A 791 6.24 16.91 52.72
N GLN A 792 5.81 17.90 51.94
CA GLN A 792 5.01 17.67 50.72
C GLN A 792 5.87 17.21 49.52
N ILE A 793 7.13 17.62 49.42
CA ILE A 793 7.97 17.38 48.24
C ILE A 793 8.37 15.91 48.12
N TRP A 794 8.82 15.30 49.22
CA TRP A 794 9.22 13.90 49.22
C TRP A 794 8.03 12.94 49.15
N ARG A 795 6.86 13.34 49.69
CA ARG A 795 5.60 12.61 49.51
C ARG A 795 5.17 12.60 48.04
N ASN A 796 5.19 13.76 47.37
CA ASN A 796 4.91 13.84 45.94
C ASN A 796 5.88 12.96 45.12
N PHE A 797 7.15 12.87 45.52
CA PHE A 797 8.12 11.98 44.87
C PHE A 797 7.78 10.49 45.05
N ILE A 798 7.36 10.04 46.24
CA ILE A 798 6.94 8.65 46.46
C ILE A 798 5.65 8.33 45.69
N GLU A 799 4.69 9.27 45.66
CA GLU A 799 3.48 9.13 44.86
C GLU A 799 3.83 8.99 43.37
N LEU A 800 4.74 9.82 42.84
CA LEU A 800 5.26 9.67 41.48
C LEU A 800 5.90 8.30 41.24
N VAL A 801 6.66 7.74 42.19
CA VAL A 801 7.25 6.40 42.09
C VAL A 801 6.16 5.33 41.99
N ARG A 802 5.09 5.46 42.78
CA ARG A 802 3.92 4.56 42.75
C ARG A 802 3.19 4.67 41.42
N GLU A 803 2.87 5.88 40.98
CA GLU A 803 2.16 6.15 39.73
C GLU A 803 2.94 5.62 38.52
N THR A 804 4.26 5.85 38.48
CA THR A 804 5.15 5.34 37.41
C THR A 804 5.13 3.81 37.36
N THR A 805 5.14 3.16 38.53
CA THR A 805 5.07 1.69 38.64
C THR A 805 3.70 1.16 38.18
N VAL A 806 2.61 1.82 38.55
CA VAL A 806 1.24 1.46 38.13
C VAL A 806 1.06 1.65 36.62
N ALA A 807 1.62 2.72 36.07
CA ALA A 807 1.66 2.99 34.64
C ALA A 807 2.56 2.01 33.85
N ARG A 808 3.31 1.14 34.56
CA ARG A 808 4.27 0.18 33.99
C ARG A 808 5.34 0.85 33.14
N LEU A 809 5.85 1.97 33.62
CA LEU A 809 6.95 2.74 33.02
C LEU A 809 8.23 2.47 33.80
N ALA A 810 9.38 2.55 33.13
CA ALA A 810 10.67 2.51 33.82
C ALA A 810 10.90 3.83 34.55
N LEU A 811 11.58 3.80 35.70
CA LEU A 811 11.92 4.98 36.48
C LEU A 811 13.44 5.09 36.63
N LEU A 812 13.97 6.28 36.36
CA LEU A 812 15.38 6.64 36.48
C LEU A 812 15.49 7.84 37.43
N VAL A 813 16.24 7.66 38.53
CA VAL A 813 16.43 8.72 39.54
C VAL A 813 17.92 8.97 39.76
N PRO A 814 18.50 10.01 39.15
CA PRO A 814 19.85 10.44 39.48
C PRO A 814 19.89 11.17 40.83
N LYS A 815 20.69 10.65 41.76
CA LYS A 815 21.04 11.32 43.01
C LYS A 815 22.30 12.16 42.79
N ASN A 816 22.38 13.32 43.45
CA ASN A 816 23.48 14.28 43.32
C ASN A 816 23.71 14.77 41.87
N ILE A 817 22.64 15.17 41.18
CA ILE A 817 22.72 15.58 39.76
C ILE A 817 23.69 16.74 39.51
N SER A 818 23.95 17.59 40.52
CA SER A 818 24.92 18.69 40.41
C SER A 818 26.35 18.18 40.20
N ALA A 819 26.68 16.98 40.67
CA ALA A 819 27.98 16.35 40.49
C ALA A 819 28.15 15.72 39.10
N PHE A 820 27.08 15.56 38.32
CA PHE A 820 27.14 14.96 36.98
C PHE A 820 27.88 15.87 35.98
N PRO A 821 28.65 15.29 35.05
CA PRO A 821 29.48 16.04 34.13
C PRO A 821 28.64 16.84 33.13
N SER A 822 29.14 18.02 32.76
CA SER A 822 28.62 18.76 31.62
C SER A 822 28.91 18.06 30.29
N ASN A 823 28.27 18.51 29.22
CA ASN A 823 28.54 18.00 27.87
C ASN A 823 29.95 18.33 27.35
N SER A 824 30.69 19.25 27.99
CA SER A 824 32.08 19.60 27.67
C SER A 824 33.10 18.78 28.45
N GLU A 825 32.77 18.37 29.66
CA GLU A 825 33.66 17.59 30.54
C GLU A 825 33.76 16.14 30.06
N ARG A 826 34.97 15.63 29.91
CA ARG A 826 35.21 14.25 29.47
C ARG A 826 36.05 13.52 30.49
N PHE A 827 35.64 12.31 30.85
CA PHE A 827 36.48 11.46 31.68
C PHE A 827 37.63 10.87 30.85
N THR A 828 38.84 10.99 31.38
CA THR A 828 40.05 10.38 30.80
C THR A 828 40.11 8.89 31.12
N GLU A 829 39.70 8.52 32.32
CA GLU A 829 39.61 7.15 32.84
C GLU A 829 38.55 7.06 33.95
N GLY A 830 38.12 5.84 34.26
CA GLY A 830 37.19 5.57 35.36
C GLY A 830 36.29 4.36 35.11
N HIS A 831 35.51 4.00 36.13
CA HIS A 831 34.61 2.85 36.10
C HIS A 831 33.14 3.28 36.16
N ILE A 832 32.29 2.58 35.40
CA ILE A 832 30.83 2.56 35.58
C ILE A 832 30.51 1.22 36.23
N ASP A 833 30.02 1.28 37.45
CA ASP A 833 29.71 0.11 38.25
C ASP A 833 28.21 -0.16 38.23
N VAL A 834 27.83 -1.39 37.90
CA VAL A 834 26.44 -1.83 37.81
C VAL A 834 26.20 -2.87 38.89
N TRP A 835 25.37 -2.54 39.86
CA TRP A 835 24.91 -3.44 40.91
C TRP A 835 23.57 -4.03 40.53
N TRP A 836 23.60 -5.29 40.08
CA TRP A 836 22.41 -6.05 39.74
C TRP A 836 21.95 -6.88 40.94
N ILE A 837 20.89 -6.40 41.59
CA ILE A 837 20.29 -7.05 42.76
C ILE A 837 18.98 -7.71 42.33
N VAL A 838 19.03 -8.99 41.95
CA VAL A 838 17.87 -9.86 41.65
C VAL A 838 17.07 -9.49 40.38
N HIS A 839 16.62 -8.24 40.21
CA HIS A 839 15.68 -7.80 39.16
C HIS A 839 16.30 -6.84 38.13
N ASP A 840 15.57 -6.57 37.04
CA ASP A 840 15.87 -5.55 36.03
C ASP A 840 17.24 -5.64 35.32
N GLY A 841 17.86 -6.83 35.30
CA GLY A 841 19.22 -7.03 34.80
C GLY A 841 19.44 -6.56 33.36
N GLY A 842 18.47 -6.74 32.48
CA GLY A 842 18.58 -6.29 31.08
C GLY A 842 18.70 -4.77 30.94
N MET A 843 17.89 -4.01 31.68
CA MET A 843 17.92 -2.54 31.62
C MET A 843 19.18 -1.97 32.28
N LEU A 844 19.60 -2.55 33.41
CA LEU A 844 20.84 -2.20 34.11
C LEU A 844 22.10 -2.39 33.24
N MET A 845 22.08 -3.32 32.27
CA MET A 845 23.18 -3.48 31.31
C MET A 845 23.04 -2.57 30.09
N LEU A 846 21.82 -2.30 29.64
CA LEU A 846 21.57 -1.43 28.50
C LEU A 846 21.93 0.04 28.78
N LEU A 847 21.58 0.57 29.96
CA LEU A 847 21.79 2.00 30.27
C LEU A 847 23.28 2.43 30.25
N PRO A 848 24.21 1.72 30.93
CA PRO A 848 25.65 2.01 30.83
C PRO A 848 26.20 1.81 29.43
N PHE A 849 25.71 0.80 28.71
CA PHE A 849 26.12 0.52 27.34
C PHE A 849 25.79 1.71 26.43
N LEU A 850 24.57 2.25 26.50
CA LEU A 850 24.16 3.45 25.77
C LEU A 850 24.98 4.67 26.20
N LEU A 851 25.21 4.83 27.50
CA LEU A 851 25.95 5.98 28.04
C LEU A 851 27.42 6.00 27.56
N ARG A 852 28.08 4.84 27.47
CA ARG A 852 29.46 4.68 26.94
C ARG A 852 29.58 5.06 25.46
N GLN A 853 28.50 5.07 24.69
CA GLN A 853 28.55 5.55 23.30
C GLN A 853 28.80 7.07 23.22
N HIS A 854 28.46 7.80 24.28
CA HIS A 854 28.64 9.25 24.33
C HIS A 854 30.10 9.64 24.65
N LYS A 855 30.55 10.77 24.09
CA LYS A 855 31.93 11.29 24.20
C LYS A 855 32.45 11.47 25.63
N VAL A 856 31.55 11.65 26.60
CA VAL A 856 31.86 11.89 28.02
C VAL A 856 32.31 10.59 28.71
N TRP A 857 31.62 9.48 28.43
CA TRP A 857 31.75 8.20 29.14
C TRP A 857 32.48 7.12 28.32
N ARG A 858 32.88 7.44 27.08
CA ARG A 858 33.51 6.50 26.14
C ARG A 858 34.75 5.79 26.68
N LYS A 859 35.55 6.46 27.50
CA LYS A 859 36.78 5.90 28.09
C LYS A 859 36.54 5.14 29.40
N CYS A 860 35.32 5.14 29.93
CA CYS A 860 35.01 4.43 31.15
C CYS A 860 34.87 2.92 30.90
N LYS A 861 35.37 2.10 31.83
CA LYS A 861 35.23 0.63 31.80
C LYS A 861 34.01 0.22 32.61
N MET A 862 33.32 -0.83 32.18
CA MET A 862 32.12 -1.32 32.87
C MET A 862 32.46 -2.49 33.80
N ARG A 863 31.96 -2.45 35.05
CA ARG A 863 32.03 -3.55 36.02
C ARG A 863 30.62 -3.93 36.44
N ILE A 864 30.27 -5.20 36.39
CA ILE A 864 28.96 -5.73 36.77
C ILE A 864 29.13 -6.58 38.02
N PHE A 865 28.46 -6.15 39.10
CA PHE A 865 28.36 -6.85 40.37
C PHE A 865 26.97 -7.48 40.45
N THR A 866 26.88 -8.80 40.52
CA THR A 866 25.61 -9.51 40.71
C THR A 866 25.54 -10.13 42.10
N VAL A 867 24.40 -10.01 42.77
CA VAL A 867 24.20 -10.54 44.12
C VAL A 867 23.60 -11.94 44.08
N ALA A 868 24.36 -12.93 44.57
CA ALA A 868 23.95 -14.31 44.70
C ALA A 868 23.61 -14.64 46.16
N GLN A 869 22.62 -15.51 46.37
CA GLN A 869 22.32 -16.07 47.68
C GLN A 869 23.31 -17.21 47.98
N LEU A 870 23.50 -17.55 49.25
CA LEU A 870 24.37 -18.68 49.65
C LEU A 870 23.92 -20.02 49.05
N ASP A 871 22.62 -20.14 48.75
CA ASP A 871 22.02 -21.33 48.13
C ASP A 871 22.19 -21.38 46.60
N ASP A 872 22.68 -20.30 45.97
CA ASP A 872 22.87 -20.22 44.52
C ASP A 872 24.29 -20.68 44.12
N ASN A 873 24.44 -21.29 42.94
CA ASN A 873 25.75 -21.62 42.39
C ASN A 873 26.44 -20.37 41.79
N SER A 874 27.23 -19.68 42.60
CA SER A 874 27.93 -18.44 42.23
C SER A 874 28.94 -18.62 41.08
N ILE A 875 29.62 -19.77 41.01
CA ILE A 875 30.61 -20.07 39.97
C ILE A 875 29.93 -20.24 38.60
N GLN A 876 28.84 -21.01 38.56
CA GLN A 876 28.07 -21.21 37.34
C GLN A 876 27.44 -19.90 36.87
N MET A 877 26.86 -19.11 37.79
CA MET A 877 26.29 -17.80 37.48
C MET A 877 27.32 -16.84 36.87
N LYS A 878 28.55 -16.81 37.41
CA LYS A 878 29.65 -16.01 36.86
C LYS A 878 30.01 -16.44 35.43
N LYS A 879 30.12 -17.75 35.20
CA LYS A 879 30.47 -18.33 33.89
C LYS A 879 29.39 -18.05 32.85
N ASP A 880 28.13 -18.24 33.21
CA ASP A 880 26.98 -18.02 32.32
C ASP A 880 26.86 -16.54 31.95
N LEU A 881 27.01 -15.63 32.92
CA LEU A 881 26.96 -14.19 32.67
C LEU A 881 28.15 -13.70 31.82
N THR A 882 29.35 -14.27 32.02
CA THR A 882 30.53 -13.95 31.20
C THR A 882 30.33 -14.42 29.75
N THR A 883 29.84 -15.64 29.57
CA THR A 883 29.55 -16.22 28.25
C THR A 883 28.47 -15.40 27.54
N PHE A 884 27.45 -14.98 28.28
CA PHE A 884 26.37 -14.15 27.80
C PHE A 884 26.86 -12.79 27.27
N LEU A 885 27.68 -12.07 28.06
CA LEU A 885 28.25 -10.78 27.65
C LEU A 885 29.18 -10.91 26.44
N TYR A 886 29.93 -12.01 26.36
CA TYR A 886 30.76 -12.34 25.20
C TYR A 886 29.93 -12.46 23.91
N HIS A 887 28.80 -13.17 23.95
CA HIS A 887 27.88 -13.27 22.81
C HIS A 887 27.29 -11.93 22.39
N LEU A 888 27.08 -11.01 23.33
CA LEU A 888 26.62 -9.65 23.06
C LEU A 888 27.74 -8.66 22.68
N ARG A 889 29.01 -9.07 22.74
CA ARG A 889 30.18 -8.20 22.54
C ARG A 889 30.22 -7.01 23.50
N ILE A 890 29.71 -7.19 24.72
CA ILE A 890 29.78 -6.19 25.77
C ILE A 890 31.05 -6.44 26.59
N ASP A 891 32.02 -5.53 26.47
CA ASP A 891 33.26 -5.58 27.26
C ASP A 891 33.00 -5.05 28.68
N ALA A 892 32.82 -5.98 29.61
CA ALA A 892 32.61 -5.72 31.04
C ALA A 892 33.18 -6.83 31.92
N MET A 893 33.68 -6.44 33.10
CA MET A 893 34.14 -7.36 34.13
C MET A 893 32.97 -7.81 34.99
N VAL A 894 32.79 -9.12 35.17
CA VAL A 894 31.71 -9.70 36.00
C VAL A 894 32.26 -10.20 37.32
N GLU A 895 31.63 -9.78 38.43
CA GLU A 895 31.91 -10.26 39.76
C GLU A 895 30.61 -10.66 40.48
N VAL A 896 30.59 -11.84 41.09
CA VAL A 896 29.46 -12.34 41.88
C VAL A 896 29.76 -12.08 43.35
N VAL A 897 28.83 -11.45 44.06
CA VAL A 897 28.93 -11.14 45.48
C VAL A 897 27.91 -11.99 46.22
N GLU A 898 28.38 -12.85 47.12
CA GLU A 898 27.53 -13.70 47.93
C GLU A 898 27.06 -12.94 49.17
N MET A 899 25.75 -12.95 49.44
CA MET A 899 25.14 -12.29 50.59
C MET A 899 24.07 -13.19 51.23
N HIS A 900 23.82 -12.98 52.52
CA HIS A 900 22.79 -13.71 53.26
C HIS A 900 21.38 -13.18 52.93
N ASP A 901 20.35 -14.03 53.00
CA ASP A 901 18.95 -13.67 52.67
C ASP A 901 18.38 -12.54 53.55
N SER A 902 18.86 -12.44 54.79
CA SER A 902 18.54 -11.34 55.69
C SER A 902 18.97 -9.98 55.13
N ASP A 903 20.05 -9.95 54.34
CA ASP A 903 20.72 -8.74 53.86
C ASP A 903 20.23 -8.32 52.46
N ILE A 904 19.25 -9.03 51.88
CA ILE A 904 18.62 -8.69 50.59
C ILE A 904 17.07 -8.76 50.64
N SER A 905 16.51 -8.83 51.85
CA SER A 905 15.09 -9.12 52.10
C SER A 905 14.11 -8.14 51.45
N ALA A 906 14.51 -6.88 51.25
CA ALA A 906 13.70 -5.86 50.57
C ALA A 906 13.51 -6.13 49.06
N TYR A 907 14.42 -6.88 48.43
CA TYR A 907 14.40 -7.20 47.00
C TYR A 907 13.84 -8.60 46.71
N THR A 908 13.92 -9.53 47.68
CA THR A 908 13.49 -10.93 47.50
C THR A 908 12.00 -11.15 47.79
N TYR A 909 11.34 -10.28 48.58
CA TYR A 909 9.92 -10.44 48.94
C TYR A 909 8.97 -10.42 47.72
N GLU A 910 9.22 -9.56 46.73
CA GLU A 910 8.39 -9.42 45.53
C GLU A 910 8.77 -10.40 44.41
N LYS A 911 9.86 -11.17 44.59
CA LYS A 911 10.50 -11.98 43.55
C LYS A 911 9.58 -13.04 42.95
N THR A 912 8.90 -13.83 43.79
CA THR A 912 8.13 -14.99 43.34
C THR A 912 6.91 -14.60 42.50
N LEU A 913 6.20 -13.54 42.90
CA LEU A 913 4.97 -13.07 42.23
C LEU A 913 5.27 -12.45 40.85
N VAL A 914 6.31 -11.61 40.79
CA VAL A 914 6.68 -10.87 39.57
C VAL A 914 7.33 -11.80 38.54
N MET A 915 8.09 -12.81 38.96
CA MET A 915 8.68 -13.81 38.06
C MET A 915 7.61 -14.64 37.33
N GLU A 916 6.53 -15.04 38.00
CA GLU A 916 5.45 -15.81 37.38
C GLU A 916 4.68 -14.99 36.33
N GLN A 917 4.32 -13.74 36.68
CA GLN A 917 3.69 -12.81 35.76
C GLN A 917 4.56 -12.54 34.52
N ARG A 918 5.88 -12.37 34.71
CA ARG A 918 6.84 -12.19 33.62
C ARG A 918 6.94 -13.43 32.74
N SER A 919 6.94 -14.63 33.31
CA SER A 919 6.97 -15.89 32.54
C SER A 919 5.71 -16.08 31.68
N GLN A 920 4.53 -15.72 32.20
CA GLN A 920 3.29 -15.71 31.42
C GLN A 920 3.34 -14.69 30.28
N MET A 921 3.87 -13.49 30.54
CA MET A 921 4.06 -12.47 29.50
C MET A 921 5.02 -12.93 28.40
N LEU A 922 6.15 -13.55 28.75
CA LEU A 922 7.13 -14.06 27.77
C LEU A 922 6.54 -15.16 26.87
N LYS A 923 5.64 -16.00 27.40
CA LYS A 923 4.91 -17.00 26.61
C LYS A 923 3.98 -16.36 25.56
N GLN A 924 3.41 -15.20 25.84
CA GLN A 924 2.54 -14.48 24.89
C GLN A 924 3.32 -13.84 23.72
N ILE A 925 4.64 -13.62 23.86
CA ILE A 925 5.47 -12.86 22.89
C ILE A 925 6.06 -13.76 21.79
N ASN A 926 5.83 -15.09 21.82
CA ASN A 926 6.35 -16.06 20.84
C ASN A 926 7.84 -15.82 20.50
N LEU A 927 8.69 -15.82 21.53
CA LEU A 927 10.16 -15.74 21.37
C LEU A 927 10.71 -17.08 20.88
N SER A 928 11.61 -17.04 19.90
CA SER A 928 12.38 -18.22 19.50
C SER A 928 13.37 -18.63 20.60
N LYS A 929 13.82 -19.89 20.59
CA LYS A 929 14.77 -20.41 21.60
C LYS A 929 16.06 -19.57 21.67
N ASN A 930 16.61 -19.18 20.52
CA ASN A 930 17.80 -18.34 20.41
C ASN A 930 17.57 -16.91 20.96
N GLU A 931 16.38 -16.35 20.80
CA GLU A 931 16.05 -15.02 21.35
C GLU A 931 15.87 -15.06 22.87
N ARG A 932 15.27 -16.14 23.39
CA ARG A 932 15.13 -16.36 24.84
C ARG A 932 16.49 -16.49 25.52
N GLU A 933 17.43 -17.20 24.90
CA GLU A 933 18.82 -17.31 25.37
C GLU A 933 19.59 -15.97 25.27
N ARG A 934 19.07 -14.97 24.54
CA ARG A 934 19.62 -13.60 24.52
C ARG A 934 19.00 -12.69 25.58
N GLU A 935 18.02 -13.16 26.36
CA GLU A 935 17.43 -12.42 27.47
C GLU A 935 18.06 -12.84 28.81
N ILE A 936 18.80 -11.90 29.42
CA ILE A 936 19.65 -12.11 30.61
C ILE A 936 18.90 -12.71 31.79
N GLN A 937 17.73 -12.15 32.10
CA GLN A 937 16.99 -12.53 33.30
C GLN A 937 16.60 -14.01 33.26
N SER A 938 16.26 -14.52 32.07
CA SER A 938 15.90 -15.93 31.90
C SER A 938 17.06 -16.90 32.18
N ILE A 939 18.30 -16.50 31.85
CA ILE A 939 19.51 -17.29 32.08
C ILE A 939 19.83 -17.34 33.56
N THR A 940 19.77 -16.19 34.24
CA THR A 940 20.00 -16.16 35.69
C THR A 940 18.92 -16.88 36.46
N ASP A 941 17.65 -16.76 36.06
CA ASP A 941 16.56 -17.47 36.72
C ASP A 941 16.72 -19.01 36.59
N SER A 942 17.25 -19.49 35.46
CA SER A 942 17.63 -20.90 35.26
C SER A 942 18.77 -21.33 36.20
N SER A 943 19.83 -20.52 36.30
CA SER A 943 20.99 -20.81 37.16
C SER A 943 20.63 -20.86 38.66
N ARG A 944 19.65 -20.03 39.09
CA ARG A 944 19.12 -20.00 40.47
C ARG A 944 18.13 -21.13 40.75
N GLY A 945 17.42 -21.62 39.72
CA GLY A 945 16.47 -22.75 39.84
C GLY A 945 17.11 -24.14 39.79
N SER A 946 18.39 -24.25 39.37
CA SER A 946 19.07 -25.53 39.12
C SER A 946 19.25 -26.40 40.37
N ILE A 947 19.25 -25.84 41.59
CA ILE A 947 19.46 -26.61 42.83
C ILE A 947 18.13 -27.08 43.42
N ARG A 948 17.05 -26.30 43.31
CA ARG A 948 15.73 -26.65 43.88
C ARG A 948 15.06 -27.86 43.22
N ARG A 949 15.47 -28.23 41.99
CA ARG A 949 15.00 -29.45 41.29
C ARG A 949 15.80 -30.71 41.62
N LYS A 950 16.91 -30.62 42.35
CA LYS A 950 17.73 -31.78 42.79
C LYS A 950 17.59 -32.03 44.30
N ASN A 951 16.36 -32.23 44.76
CA ASN A 951 16.12 -33.01 45.98
C ASN A 951 15.40 -34.31 45.58
N PRO A 952 16.11 -35.43 45.38
CA PRO A 952 15.48 -36.74 45.40
C PRO A 952 15.44 -37.22 46.86
N ALA A 953 14.26 -37.23 47.46
CA ALA A 953 13.99 -38.09 48.59
C ALA A 953 13.92 -39.54 48.07
N ALA A 954 15.05 -40.24 48.09
CA ALA A 954 15.18 -41.70 48.19
C ALA A 954 16.66 -42.06 47.97
N VAL A 955 17.42 -42.16 49.06
CA VAL A 955 18.70 -42.86 49.07
C VAL A 955 18.37 -44.35 49.04
N THR A 956 18.72 -45.04 47.96
CA THR A 956 18.95 -46.49 48.00
C THR A 956 20.29 -46.77 47.36
N THR A 957 21.20 -47.16 48.24
CA THR A 957 22.56 -47.66 48.01
C THR A 957 22.53 -48.87 47.08
N GLN A 958 23.39 -48.91 46.05
CA GLN A 958 24.27 -50.05 45.76
C GLN A 958 25.44 -49.61 44.85
N LEU A 959 26.62 -50.08 45.26
CA LEU A 959 27.95 -49.92 44.66
C LEU A 959 28.22 -51.09 43.73
N SER A 960 28.81 -50.88 42.54
CA SER A 960 29.99 -51.66 42.08
C SER A 960 30.60 -51.17 40.76
N VAL A 961 31.93 -51.09 40.82
CA VAL A 961 33.03 -50.91 39.84
C VAL A 961 32.89 -51.91 38.65
N THR A 962 33.22 -51.62 37.37
CA THR A 962 34.57 -51.66 36.73
C THR A 962 34.58 -51.22 35.24
N GLU A 963 35.70 -50.60 34.84
CA GLU A 963 36.47 -50.67 33.57
C GLU A 963 35.97 -50.11 32.20
N ASP A 964 36.74 -49.14 31.66
CA ASP A 964 36.87 -48.70 30.24
C ASP A 964 37.60 -49.79 29.38
N PRO A 965 37.57 -49.87 28.00
CA PRO A 965 37.90 -48.79 27.03
C PRO A 965 37.24 -48.93 25.59
N PRO A 966 37.81 -48.48 24.44
CA PRO A 966 37.46 -47.22 23.76
C PRO A 966 37.01 -47.30 22.26
N ALA A 967 36.54 -46.15 21.75
CA ALA A 967 36.62 -45.64 20.36
C ALA A 967 35.58 -46.04 19.26
N ALA A 968 35.13 -44.97 18.58
CA ALA A 968 34.82 -44.80 17.15
C ALA A 968 33.35 -44.82 16.63
N SER A 969 32.91 -43.61 16.23
CA SER A 969 32.14 -43.20 15.03
C SER A 969 30.83 -43.91 14.64
N LYS A 970 29.72 -43.15 14.57
CA LYS A 970 29.09 -42.68 13.31
C LYS A 970 27.77 -41.94 13.55
N GLU A 971 27.39 -41.19 12.53
CA GLU A 971 26.23 -40.33 12.30
C GLU A 971 24.87 -40.95 12.68
N GLU A 972 23.90 -40.09 13.03
CA GLU A 972 22.50 -40.34 12.64
C GLU A 972 21.69 -39.04 12.47
N LYS A 973 20.92 -39.03 11.38
CA LYS A 973 19.98 -37.99 10.91
C LYS A 973 18.65 -38.07 11.67
N PRO A 974 17.78 -37.05 11.57
CA PRO A 974 16.48 -37.03 12.26
C PRO A 974 15.42 -37.78 11.46
N GLU A 975 14.60 -38.58 12.14
CA GLU A 975 13.36 -39.14 11.60
C GLU A 975 12.16 -38.25 11.98
N GLU A 976 11.37 -37.91 10.96
CA GLU A 976 9.99 -37.44 11.06
C GLU A 976 9.06 -38.63 11.32
N GLU A 977 8.05 -38.44 12.17
CA GLU A 977 6.78 -39.16 12.04
C GLU A 977 5.63 -38.15 12.07
N VAL A 978 4.70 -38.36 11.14
CA VAL A 978 3.56 -37.53 10.77
C VAL A 978 2.32 -38.44 10.76
N GLN A 979 1.15 -37.82 10.96
CA GLN A 979 -0.24 -38.30 10.69
C GLN A 979 -0.90 -39.14 11.82
N LEU A 980 -2.20 -39.03 12.15
CA LEU A 980 -3.40 -38.61 11.40
C LEU A 980 -4.58 -38.22 12.33
N ILE A 981 -5.58 -37.61 11.67
CA ILE A 981 -6.81 -36.95 12.10
C ILE A 981 -7.93 -37.93 12.56
N HIS A 982 -8.76 -37.53 13.55
CA HIS A 982 -10.21 -37.76 13.53
C HIS A 982 -10.99 -36.69 14.29
N ASP A 983 -11.90 -36.03 13.57
CA ASP A 983 -12.98 -35.16 14.07
C ASP A 983 -14.13 -35.98 14.66
N ASN A 984 -14.85 -35.44 15.67
CA ASN A 984 -16.31 -35.34 15.61
C ASN A 984 -16.99 -34.59 16.80
N THR A 985 -17.86 -33.63 16.41
CA THR A 985 -19.17 -33.20 16.96
C THR A 985 -19.30 -32.23 18.17
N THR A 986 -19.83 -31.03 17.86
CA THR A 986 -20.50 -29.99 18.69
C THR A 986 -21.91 -30.46 19.19
N PRO A 987 -22.70 -29.78 20.10
CA PRO A 987 -22.96 -28.32 20.18
C PRO A 987 -23.28 -27.66 21.57
N ALA A 988 -23.20 -26.32 21.59
CA ALA A 988 -24.01 -25.27 22.28
C ALA A 988 -24.42 -25.33 23.80
N SER A 989 -23.93 -24.32 24.56
CA SER A 989 -24.56 -23.36 25.54
C SER A 989 -25.70 -23.77 26.52
N PRO A 990 -26.11 -22.94 27.52
CA PRO A 990 -25.41 -22.10 28.53
C PRO A 990 -26.01 -22.30 29.98
N ALA A 991 -25.36 -21.83 31.08
CA ALA A 991 -26.03 -21.32 32.32
C ALA A 991 -25.07 -21.05 33.50
N THR A 992 -25.24 -19.90 34.14
CA THR A 992 -24.86 -19.52 35.53
C THR A 992 -25.92 -20.06 36.53
N PRO A 993 -25.91 -19.75 37.85
CA PRO A 993 -24.94 -19.91 38.96
C PRO A 993 -25.48 -20.85 40.09
N ALA A 994 -24.64 -21.35 41.00
CA ALA A 994 -25.06 -21.72 42.37
C ALA A 994 -23.87 -21.92 43.35
N THR A 995 -23.79 -21.07 44.37
CA THR A 995 -23.31 -21.40 45.75
C THR A 995 -24.38 -22.29 46.44
N PRO A 996 -24.17 -22.99 47.59
CA PRO A 996 -23.23 -22.74 48.69
C PRO A 996 -22.61 -24.00 49.37
N LEU A 997 -21.71 -23.79 50.35
CA LEU A 997 -21.63 -24.45 51.69
C LEU A 997 -20.18 -24.72 52.17
N THR A 998 -20.01 -24.39 53.45
CA THR A 998 -18.79 -24.30 54.28
C THR A 998 -18.44 -25.66 54.97
N PRO A 999 -17.58 -25.73 56.01
CA PRO A 999 -16.19 -26.19 55.93
C PRO A 999 -15.95 -27.50 56.71
N GLY A 1000 -14.85 -28.21 56.42
CA GLY A 1000 -14.46 -29.43 57.12
C GLY A 1000 -12.98 -29.43 57.51
N GLU A 1001 -12.76 -29.07 58.78
CA GLU A 1001 -11.74 -29.49 59.73
C GLU A 1001 -10.22 -29.53 59.40
N GLU A 1002 -9.50 -28.94 60.35
CA GLU A 1002 -8.08 -28.74 60.46
C GLU A 1002 -7.31 -30.03 60.77
N ALA A 1003 -6.08 -30.11 60.26
CA ALA A 1003 -4.98 -30.78 60.95
C ALA A 1003 -3.76 -29.85 60.91
N GLN A 1004 -3.46 -29.22 62.06
CA GLN A 1004 -2.26 -28.42 62.30
C GLN A 1004 -1.05 -29.33 62.59
N SER A 1005 0.12 -28.94 62.07
CA SER A 1005 1.40 -28.78 62.81
C SER A 1005 2.52 -28.34 61.83
N PRO A 1006 3.68 -27.86 62.30
CA PRO A 1006 3.90 -26.47 62.66
C PRO A 1006 5.04 -25.83 61.84
N GLY A 1007 4.92 -24.55 61.53
CA GLY A 1007 6.01 -23.78 60.94
C GLY A 1007 5.66 -22.30 60.95
N GLU A 1008 6.17 -21.58 61.94
CA GLU A 1008 6.08 -20.13 62.03
C GLU A 1008 6.63 -19.48 60.74
N GLN A 1009 5.73 -19.05 59.86
CA GLN A 1009 6.08 -18.09 58.82
C GLN A 1009 5.88 -16.69 59.36
N ILE A 1010 6.98 -16.08 59.78
CA ILE A 1010 7.06 -14.66 60.16
C ILE A 1010 6.60 -13.80 58.97
N GLN A 1011 5.42 -13.19 59.09
CA GLN A 1011 4.84 -12.27 58.11
C GLN A 1011 5.56 -10.91 58.19
N ARG A 1012 6.22 -10.47 57.10
CA ARG A 1012 7.09 -9.26 57.07
C ARG A 1012 6.46 -8.10 56.28
N THR A 1013 5.73 -7.20 56.94
CA THR A 1013 5.06 -6.02 56.36
C THR A 1013 5.86 -4.72 56.52
N TRP A 1014 5.48 -3.66 55.79
CA TRP A 1014 6.09 -2.31 55.86
C TRP A 1014 5.61 -1.46 57.05
N THR A 1015 4.61 -1.93 57.82
CA THR A 1015 4.09 -1.32 59.07
C THR A 1015 3.50 -2.36 60.03
N GLU A 1016 3.31 -1.96 61.30
CA GLU A 1016 2.64 -2.70 62.39
C GLU A 1016 1.13 -2.94 62.12
N LYS A 1017 0.58 -3.99 62.76
CA LYS A 1017 -0.88 -4.22 62.87
C LYS A 1017 -1.44 -3.32 63.98
N CYS A 1018 -2.45 -2.52 63.65
CA CYS A 1018 -3.44 -2.09 64.64
C CYS A 1018 -4.63 -3.05 64.52
N ASP A 1019 -4.78 -3.97 65.47
CA ASP A 1019 -6.00 -4.75 65.60
C ASP A 1019 -7.06 -3.82 66.22
N GLY A 1020 -8.13 -3.54 65.48
CA GLY A 1020 -9.26 -2.77 65.96
C GLY A 1020 -10.21 -3.64 66.78
N GLU A 1021 -10.47 -3.27 68.03
CA GLU A 1021 -11.67 -3.74 68.72
C GLU A 1021 -12.90 -3.00 68.16
N PRO A 1022 -14.02 -3.69 67.90
CA PRO A 1022 -15.26 -3.02 67.52
C PRO A 1022 -15.89 -2.33 68.74
N ALA A 1023 -16.18 -1.05 68.60
CA ALA A 1023 -16.90 -0.25 69.58
C ALA A 1023 -18.28 -0.85 69.92
N LYS A 1024 -18.56 -1.06 71.21
CA LYS A 1024 -19.91 -1.28 71.75
C LYS A 1024 -20.43 0.00 72.43
N PRO A 1025 -21.74 0.30 72.39
CA PRO A 1025 -22.31 1.58 72.83
C PRO A 1025 -22.51 1.64 74.36
N PRO A 1026 -22.74 2.84 74.94
CA PRO A 1026 -22.58 3.07 76.37
C PRO A 1026 -23.82 2.70 77.18
N GLY A 1027 -23.63 2.12 78.37
CA GLY A 1027 -24.70 1.99 79.36
C GLY A 1027 -24.42 1.07 80.56
N ALA A 1028 -24.42 1.70 81.73
CA ALA A 1028 -24.64 1.16 83.09
C ALA A 1028 -23.48 0.47 83.83
N ALA A 1029 -23.20 1.01 85.03
CA ALA A 1029 -22.21 0.59 86.00
C ALA A 1029 -22.70 -0.57 86.88
N THR A 1030 -21.76 -1.44 87.31
CA THR A 1030 -21.59 -1.93 88.70
C THR A 1030 -20.24 -2.68 88.83
N PRO A 1031 -19.64 -2.71 90.04
CA PRO A 1031 -18.22 -2.96 90.25
C PRO A 1031 -17.92 -4.40 90.69
N GLU A 1032 -16.82 -5.01 90.24
CA GLU A 1032 -15.94 -5.88 91.06
C GLU A 1032 -14.56 -5.95 90.38
N ASP A 1033 -13.66 -5.09 90.85
CA ASP A 1033 -12.21 -5.26 90.73
C ASP A 1033 -11.72 -6.23 91.82
N ILE A 1034 -10.47 -6.69 91.65
CA ILE A 1034 -9.53 -7.24 92.67
C ILE A 1034 -9.33 -8.77 92.61
N LYS A 1035 -8.46 -9.19 91.68
CA LYS A 1035 -7.17 -9.85 92.00
C LYS A 1035 -6.41 -10.19 90.72
N ASP A 1036 -5.34 -9.45 90.46
CA ASP A 1036 -3.99 -10.01 90.25
C ASP A 1036 -3.01 -8.89 89.90
N ILE A 1037 -2.75 -8.05 90.92
CA ILE A 1037 -1.53 -7.26 91.01
C ILE A 1037 -0.42 -8.28 91.33
N PHE A 1038 0.34 -8.74 90.34
CA PHE A 1038 1.76 -9.12 90.40
C PHE A 1038 2.18 -9.89 89.13
N ASN A 1039 2.22 -9.20 87.99
CA ASN A 1039 3.21 -9.46 86.92
C ASN A 1039 3.08 -8.40 85.80
N MET A 1040 3.77 -7.26 85.96
CA MET A 1040 4.08 -6.38 84.83
C MET A 1040 5.51 -6.66 84.38
N LYS A 1041 5.64 -7.25 83.20
CA LYS A 1041 6.85 -7.17 82.36
C LYS A 1041 6.53 -6.12 81.29
N PRO A 1042 7.40 -5.14 80.96
CA PRO A 1042 6.94 -3.96 80.24
C PRO A 1042 6.98 -4.17 78.71
N GLU A 1043 6.00 -3.61 78.01
CA GLU A 1043 5.68 -3.79 76.57
C GLU A 1043 6.69 -3.20 75.55
N TRP A 1044 7.92 -2.85 75.93
CA TRP A 1044 8.86 -2.18 75.01
C TRP A 1044 9.66 -3.10 74.08
N GLU A 1045 9.54 -4.44 74.17
CA GLU A 1045 10.39 -5.37 73.39
C GLU A 1045 9.92 -5.63 71.94
N ASN A 1046 8.67 -5.29 71.57
CA ASN A 1046 8.10 -5.68 70.26
C ASN A 1046 8.03 -4.56 69.19
N LEU A 1047 8.25 -3.29 69.56
CA LEU A 1047 7.95 -2.12 68.71
C LEU A 1047 9.06 -1.67 67.73
N ASN A 1048 10.11 -2.45 67.47
CA ASN A 1048 11.24 -1.99 66.64
C ASN A 1048 11.90 -3.02 65.70
N GLN A 1049 11.50 -4.29 65.71
CA GLN A 1049 12.36 -5.32 65.10
C GLN A 1049 12.33 -5.37 63.55
N SER A 1050 11.23 -5.06 62.88
CA SER A 1050 11.11 -5.20 61.41
C SER A 1050 11.73 -4.02 60.64
N ASN A 1051 11.51 -2.79 61.10
CA ASN A 1051 12.11 -1.57 60.53
C ASN A 1051 13.62 -1.51 60.78
N VAL A 1052 14.07 -1.83 62.00
CA VAL A 1052 15.51 -1.91 62.34
C VAL A 1052 16.21 -2.96 61.50
N ARG A 1053 15.59 -4.12 61.25
CA ARG A 1053 16.16 -5.16 60.38
C ARG A 1053 16.34 -4.69 58.93
N ARG A 1054 15.39 -3.93 58.36
CA ARG A 1054 15.50 -3.41 56.98
C ARG A 1054 16.52 -2.29 56.87
N MET A 1055 16.65 -1.44 57.89
CA MET A 1055 17.70 -0.43 57.94
C MET A 1055 19.09 -1.07 58.08
N HIS A 1056 19.20 -2.12 58.90
CA HIS A 1056 20.41 -2.94 59.03
C HIS A 1056 20.78 -3.64 57.71
N THR A 1057 19.77 -4.10 56.95
CA THR A 1057 19.94 -4.62 55.59
C THR A 1057 20.52 -3.56 54.64
N ALA A 1058 19.98 -2.34 54.62
CA ALA A 1058 20.48 -1.25 53.78
C ALA A 1058 21.93 -0.88 54.12
N LEU A 1059 22.26 -0.79 55.42
CA LEU A 1059 23.60 -0.50 55.91
C LEU A 1059 24.62 -1.53 55.42
N ARG A 1060 24.34 -2.83 55.63
CA ARG A 1060 25.24 -3.92 55.17
C ARG A 1060 25.44 -3.91 53.67
N LEU A 1061 24.36 -3.70 52.90
CA LEU A 1061 24.45 -3.63 51.45
C LEU A 1061 25.27 -2.42 51.00
N ASN A 1062 25.08 -1.26 51.63
CA ASN A 1062 25.87 -0.07 51.34
C ASN A 1062 27.36 -0.24 51.70
N GLU A 1063 27.69 -0.85 52.85
CA GLU A 1063 29.08 -1.15 53.23
C GLU A 1063 29.81 -1.96 52.14
N VAL A 1064 29.13 -2.95 51.56
CA VAL A 1064 29.67 -3.79 50.48
C VAL A 1064 29.83 -2.98 49.18
N ILE A 1065 28.85 -2.13 48.86
CA ILE A 1065 28.91 -1.25 47.67
C ILE A 1065 30.06 -0.25 47.82
N LEU A 1066 30.19 0.43 48.95
CA LEU A 1066 31.25 1.39 49.22
C LEU A 1066 32.63 0.76 49.15
N LYS A 1067 32.80 -0.45 49.69
CA LYS A 1067 34.09 -1.17 49.65
C LYS A 1067 34.61 -1.40 48.23
N LYS A 1068 33.72 -1.54 47.23
CA LYS A 1068 34.10 -1.85 45.83
C LYS A 1068 33.92 -0.70 44.84
N SER A 1069 33.03 0.24 45.15
CA SER A 1069 32.56 1.29 44.22
C SER A 1069 32.79 2.72 44.72
N SER A 1070 33.54 2.94 45.80
CA SER A 1070 33.85 4.29 46.33
C SER A 1070 34.53 5.21 45.29
N GLU A 1071 35.42 4.67 44.46
CA GLU A 1071 36.14 5.42 43.41
C GLU A 1071 35.43 5.43 42.04
N ALA A 1072 34.26 4.79 41.94
CA ALA A 1072 33.53 4.69 40.68
C ALA A 1072 33.02 6.07 40.22
N LYS A 1073 33.04 6.32 38.90
CA LYS A 1073 32.55 7.58 38.34
C LYS A 1073 31.03 7.65 38.30
N LEU A 1074 30.37 6.51 38.18
CA LEU A 1074 28.91 6.34 38.22
C LEU A 1074 28.57 4.96 38.78
N VAL A 1075 27.62 4.90 39.72
CA VAL A 1075 27.06 3.66 40.26
C VAL A 1075 25.60 3.54 39.84
N LEU A 1076 25.26 2.45 39.16
CA LEU A 1076 23.88 2.08 38.86
C LEU A 1076 23.46 0.97 39.79
N LEU A 1077 22.32 1.13 40.45
CA LEU A 1077 21.70 0.07 41.24
C LEU A 1077 20.18 0.10 41.07
N ASN A 1078 19.55 -1.06 41.21
CA ASN A 1078 18.11 -1.13 41.16
C ASN A 1078 17.46 -0.60 42.45
N MET A 1079 16.36 0.14 42.30
CA MET A 1079 15.56 0.66 43.40
C MET A 1079 14.48 -0.36 43.82
N PRO A 1080 14.27 -0.60 45.13
CA PRO A 1080 13.25 -1.52 45.62
C PRO A 1080 11.82 -0.99 45.44
N GLY A 1081 10.84 -1.86 45.69
CA GLY A 1081 9.42 -1.55 45.75
C GLY A 1081 9.05 -0.42 46.73
N ALA A 1082 8.32 0.61 46.28
CA ALA A 1082 7.68 1.52 47.23
C ALA A 1082 6.60 0.76 48.04
N PRO A 1083 6.44 1.04 49.34
CA PRO A 1083 5.46 0.35 50.18
C PRO A 1083 4.02 0.58 49.68
N ARG A 1084 3.16 -0.43 49.83
CA ARG A 1084 1.73 -0.31 49.50
C ARG A 1084 0.98 0.60 50.48
N ASN A 1085 1.41 0.63 51.74
CA ASN A 1085 0.81 1.45 52.79
C ASN A 1085 1.56 2.79 52.91
N ARG A 1086 0.83 3.89 53.03
CA ARG A 1086 1.38 5.26 53.14
C ARG A 1086 2.14 5.54 54.45
N THR A 1087 1.88 4.74 55.48
CA THR A 1087 2.52 4.85 56.80
C THR A 1087 3.99 4.40 56.80
N GLY A 1088 4.49 3.78 55.73
CA GLY A 1088 5.89 3.37 55.58
C GLY A 1088 6.72 4.27 54.65
N ASP A 1089 6.19 5.42 54.24
CA ASP A 1089 6.78 6.27 53.20
C ASP A 1089 8.11 6.91 53.65
N GLU A 1090 8.18 7.34 54.90
CA GLU A 1090 9.39 7.90 55.50
C GLU A 1090 10.50 6.83 55.61
N ASN A 1091 10.16 5.64 56.13
CA ASN A 1091 11.07 4.50 56.22
C ASN A 1091 11.65 4.11 54.84
N TYR A 1092 10.87 4.25 53.77
CA TYR A 1092 11.33 3.98 52.41
C TYR A 1092 12.36 5.02 51.94
N MET A 1093 12.15 6.31 52.23
CA MET A 1093 13.13 7.36 51.91
C MET A 1093 14.41 7.21 52.73
N GLU A 1094 14.31 6.91 54.02
CA GLU A 1094 15.46 6.60 54.87
C GLU A 1094 16.25 5.41 54.34
N PHE A 1095 15.56 4.33 53.95
CA PHE A 1095 16.20 3.16 53.36
C PHE A 1095 17.02 3.51 52.11
N LEU A 1096 16.45 4.29 51.18
CA LEU A 1096 17.14 4.72 49.96
C LEU A 1096 18.32 5.66 50.25
N GLU A 1097 18.18 6.53 51.24
CA GLU A 1097 19.24 7.45 51.66
C GLU A 1097 20.43 6.67 52.22
N VAL A 1098 20.18 5.76 53.15
CA VAL A 1098 21.19 4.90 53.77
C VAL A 1098 21.86 3.97 52.75
N LEU A 1099 21.09 3.42 51.81
CA LEU A 1099 21.61 2.55 50.75
C LEU A 1099 22.61 3.26 49.82
N THR A 1100 22.46 4.56 49.64
CA THR A 1100 23.24 5.36 48.68
C THR A 1100 24.18 6.36 49.36
N GLU A 1101 24.35 6.24 50.67
CA GLU A 1101 25.18 7.13 51.47
C GLU A 1101 26.67 6.92 51.14
N GLY A 1102 27.44 8.02 51.03
CA GLY A 1102 28.87 7.98 50.70
C GLY A 1102 29.20 7.82 49.21
N LEU A 1103 28.20 7.63 48.33
CA LEU A 1103 28.40 7.53 46.88
C LEU A 1103 28.22 8.89 46.19
N ASN A 1104 29.15 9.22 45.28
CA ASN A 1104 29.15 10.53 44.63
C ASN A 1104 28.05 10.67 43.56
N ARG A 1105 28.07 9.83 42.51
CA ARG A 1105 27.06 9.83 41.43
C ARG A 1105 26.33 8.50 41.40
N VAL A 1106 25.03 8.54 41.69
CA VAL A 1106 24.19 7.34 41.71
C VAL A 1106 23.03 7.51 40.74
N LEU A 1107 22.76 6.50 39.94
CA LEU A 1107 21.55 6.40 39.12
C LEU A 1107 20.74 5.20 39.61
N LEU A 1108 19.64 5.49 40.31
CA LEU A 1108 18.68 4.49 40.75
C LEU A 1108 17.78 4.12 39.56
N VAL A 1109 17.62 2.82 39.32
CA VAL A 1109 16.90 2.29 38.15
C VAL A 1109 15.78 1.37 38.62
N ARG A 1110 14.60 1.46 38.01
CA ARG A 1110 13.50 0.53 38.27
C ARG A 1110 12.73 0.21 37.00
N GLY A 1111 12.51 -1.06 36.71
CA GLY A 1111 11.73 -1.51 35.55
C GLY A 1111 10.22 -1.39 35.77
N GLY A 1112 9.49 -1.21 34.67
CA GLY A 1112 8.03 -1.29 34.61
C GLY A 1112 7.49 -2.74 34.52
N GLY A 1113 8.37 -3.74 34.41
CA GLY A 1113 8.06 -5.17 34.41
C GLY A 1113 7.76 -5.76 33.03
N ARG A 1114 7.94 -4.98 31.96
CA ARG A 1114 7.61 -5.34 30.56
C ARG A 1114 8.81 -5.29 29.62
N GLU A 1115 9.98 -4.96 30.14
CA GLU A 1115 11.19 -4.69 29.37
C GLU A 1115 11.90 -6.00 28.98
N VAL A 1116 11.83 -6.34 27.69
CA VAL A 1116 12.60 -7.44 27.10
C VAL A 1116 13.65 -6.85 26.15
N ILE A 1117 14.90 -7.26 26.34
CA ILE A 1117 16.05 -6.76 25.56
C ILE A 1117 16.80 -7.98 25.03
N THR A 1118 16.71 -8.19 23.71
CA THR A 1118 17.39 -9.30 23.01
C THR A 1118 18.55 -8.82 22.15
N ILE A 1119 18.60 -7.53 21.80
CA ILE A 1119 19.67 -6.90 21.02
C ILE A 1119 20.19 -5.65 21.72
N TYR A 1120 21.50 -5.65 21.98
CA TYR A 1120 22.26 -4.54 22.54
C TYR A 1120 23.03 -3.86 21.40
N SER A 1121 22.58 -2.69 20.96
CA SER A 1121 23.16 -1.89 19.87
C SER A 1121 23.09 -0.40 20.15
#